data_AF-A0A3M6TAF4-F1
#
_entry.id   AF-A0A3M6TAF4-F1
#
_cell.length_a   1.000
_cell.length_b   1.000
_cell.length_c   1.000
_cell.angle_alpha   90.00
_cell.angle_beta   90.00
_cell.angle_gamma   90.00
#
_symmetry.space_group_name_H-M   'P 1'
#
loop_
_entity.id
_entity.type
_entity.pdbx_description
1 polymer ?
#
loop_
_entity_poly.entity_id
_entity_poly.type
_entity_poly.pdbx_seq_one_letter_code
_entity_poly.pdbx_strand_id
1 'polypeptide(L)'
;MKKKPCGILSLPVPLHNYQRGKGFKMANEIFEGESLSLELTRFLDKNVGTEKSSAASINCLLKDVLKKKKCLETELQEAQCRTPDKIQDVLDKGCSAVNEVKNLQQQHEQLTSRVDNHLKKLHPLAERLSSLVSQIAEVERFRAYVSWIQKIESVSCQIHQFVEAGQLNWAVEQLSVLSELARLLSESACCNLTKFVKEMQLHWQNILLNKLASEFDEIMKALKWPFTSLSTAPPLSTTSDDYSRLETVFILLLKLQQFKEISTGNISLSRNKSDILLPLDWLLKPFRKRFRFHFYGNKQTNNPQKPEWYFTQVLNWIKNHSDFLEHTIQPILQRTEYDFVHAKTEFISGLLNVVVEKLEHSIQSIIDDDDSFSHFVDELLLFNKELHMAHSYSSTEHSCLHILTTEACLQRWVELERKYAESNMNSVLSSSSAWTPKYKDVSDVDDTRIPECAEGFMTLLSVITDRYRKLPNVEHQEQFLEVQLFLLKRFISRLMLEAEETKFSPAGPHYCSVLNAANYVNLILQEWSEQMLFLKLCEHRNPSIGYVKSEDMFGSENHVGDDEEHGVPYMKSVFEEVTQSLQDLKEHMISDLVEHVVKGFRTLSKPYKKEKWHAFPSPKDVILMTLSSSACEMLLFLKGRFQILQEQLASTIFSAIWKDLAKALNKFIYDEIILECHFNEGGAAQLQFDLTKNLFTLFLEYTQKPENFFKEVKEACILLNLLPGSAVLLRDLLKSSGSDNSEEGICPASAALQDIGVYRLTSADALKIINLRVHLPSV
;
A
#
# COMPACT_ATOMS: atom_id res chain seq x y z
N MET A 1 15.12 20.36 27.52
CA MET A 1 14.59 21.76 27.52
C MET A 1 15.07 22.50 26.27
N LYS A 2 14.37 23.55 25.82
CA LYS A 2 14.70 24.31 24.60
C LYS A 2 15.71 25.45 24.87
N LYS A 3 16.67 25.66 23.96
CA LYS A 3 17.18 26.98 23.52
C LYS A 3 17.87 26.83 22.15
N LYS A 4 17.67 27.79 21.24
CA LYS A 4 18.26 27.83 19.88
C LYS A 4 19.42 28.86 19.82
N PRO A 5 20.34 28.75 18.84
CA PRO A 5 21.48 29.66 18.67
C PRO A 5 21.15 30.93 17.85
N CYS A 6 22.09 31.88 17.79
CA CYS A 6 22.08 33.09 16.94
C CYS A 6 23.52 33.49 16.51
N GLY A 7 23.65 34.17 15.36
CA GLY A 7 24.94 34.58 14.74
C GLY A 7 25.46 33.53 13.73
N ILE A 8 25.35 33.61 12.40
CA ILE A 8 25.22 34.69 11.36
C ILE A 8 26.55 35.21 10.77
N LEU A 9 26.86 34.65 9.59
CA LEU A 9 27.51 35.21 8.38
C LEU A 9 28.90 35.88 8.42
N SER A 10 29.92 35.07 8.11
CA SER A 10 30.87 35.21 6.96
C SER A 10 31.06 36.55 6.22
N LEU A 11 32.32 36.99 6.06
CA LEU A 11 33.10 36.98 4.80
C LEU A 11 34.47 37.72 4.92
N PRO A 12 35.53 37.31 4.20
CA PRO A 12 36.79 38.07 4.08
C PRO A 12 36.97 38.74 2.70
N VAL A 13 37.60 39.93 2.66
CA VAL A 13 38.05 40.60 1.41
C VAL A 13 39.40 41.31 1.66
N PRO A 14 40.42 41.19 0.79
CA PRO A 14 41.71 41.87 0.93
C PRO A 14 41.74 43.26 0.27
N LEU A 15 42.69 44.12 0.67
CA LEU A 15 42.94 45.44 0.08
C LEU A 15 44.44 45.67 -0.21
N HIS A 16 44.74 46.48 -1.24
CA HIS A 16 46.09 46.72 -1.76
C HIS A 16 46.27 48.20 -2.16
N ASN A 17 47.44 48.79 -1.84
CA ASN A 17 48.02 50.05 -2.35
C ASN A 17 47.35 51.42 -2.02
N TYR A 18 48.15 52.40 -1.56
CA TYR A 18 48.33 53.75 -2.16
C TYR A 18 49.55 54.51 -1.53
N GLN A 19 49.91 55.74 -1.99
CA GLN A 19 51.20 56.42 -1.66
C GLN A 19 51.14 57.94 -1.29
N ARG A 20 52.08 58.40 -0.43
CA ARG A 20 52.85 59.72 -0.36
C ARG A 20 52.21 61.10 0.00
N GLY A 21 52.78 61.82 1.01
CA GLY A 21 53.31 63.23 0.87
C GLY A 21 53.26 64.36 1.98
N LYS A 22 54.41 64.74 2.61
CA LYS A 22 54.83 66.06 3.28
C LYS A 22 54.20 66.47 4.67
N GLY A 23 54.69 67.44 5.51
CA GLY A 23 55.98 68.18 5.69
C GLY A 23 55.97 69.53 6.55
N PHE A 24 57.11 69.99 7.14
CA PHE A 24 57.43 71.33 7.81
C PHE A 24 56.82 71.65 9.24
N LYS A 25 57.17 72.69 10.08
CA LYS A 25 58.38 73.46 10.62
C LYS A 25 57.87 74.51 11.70
N MET A 26 58.52 75.32 12.60
CA MET A 26 59.82 75.69 13.26
C MET A 26 59.46 76.46 14.63
N ALA A 27 60.15 77.26 15.50
CA ALA A 27 61.45 77.97 15.85
C ALA A 27 61.30 78.54 17.36
N ASN A 28 62.14 79.30 18.14
CA ASN A 28 63.58 79.64 18.36
C ASN A 28 63.82 80.52 19.69
N GLU A 29 65.06 80.59 20.26
CA GLU A 29 65.75 81.74 21.01
C GLU A 29 65.26 82.27 22.43
N ILE A 30 66.00 82.94 23.39
CA ILE A 30 67.44 83.30 23.69
C ILE A 30 67.84 83.43 25.25
N PHE A 31 68.78 84.29 25.76
CA PHE A 31 69.68 84.00 26.96
C PHE A 31 70.37 85.18 27.81
N GLU A 32 70.93 84.88 29.02
CA GLU A 32 72.05 85.49 29.90
C GLU A 32 72.00 86.91 30.61
N GLY A 33 72.87 87.36 31.58
CA GLY A 33 74.08 86.83 32.32
C GLY A 33 74.82 87.75 33.41
N GLU A 34 75.99 87.32 33.96
CA GLU A 34 77.15 87.99 34.69
C GLU A 34 77.31 88.41 36.22
N SER A 35 76.89 89.58 36.72
CA SER A 35 77.60 90.42 37.76
C SER A 35 78.16 89.87 39.12
N LEU A 36 77.84 88.67 39.62
CA LEU A 36 78.00 88.33 41.06
C LEU A 36 79.41 87.87 41.55
N SER A 37 80.33 87.54 40.66
CA SER A 37 81.57 86.82 41.02
C SER A 37 82.52 87.59 41.97
N LEU A 38 82.57 88.91 41.84
CA LEU A 38 83.57 89.78 42.49
C LEU A 38 83.24 90.07 43.98
N GLU A 39 81.97 89.99 44.35
CA GLU A 39 81.47 90.21 45.72
C GLU A 39 81.83 89.02 46.63
N LEU A 40 81.78 87.80 46.07
CA LEU A 40 81.94 86.54 46.80
C LEU A 40 83.38 86.31 47.29
N THR A 41 84.38 86.72 46.51
CA THR A 41 85.80 86.45 46.82
C THR A 41 86.24 87.17 48.10
N ARG A 42 85.93 88.48 48.22
CA ARG A 42 86.24 89.26 49.44
C ARG A 42 85.58 88.70 50.70
N PHE A 43 84.45 88.01 50.54
CA PHE A 43 83.71 87.40 51.65
C PHE A 43 84.40 86.13 52.19
N LEU A 44 85.21 85.45 51.38
CA LEU A 44 85.94 84.24 51.82
C LEU A 44 87.26 84.59 52.54
N ASP A 45 88.06 85.50 51.97
CA ASP A 45 89.38 85.88 52.54
C ASP A 45 89.28 86.36 53.99
N LYS A 46 88.26 87.17 54.30
CA LYS A 46 88.03 87.74 55.64
C LYS A 46 87.69 86.70 56.72
N ASN A 47 87.42 85.46 56.32
CA ASN A 47 86.69 84.48 57.11
C ASN A 47 87.39 83.11 57.29
N VAL A 48 88.47 82.81 56.55
CA VAL A 48 89.22 81.54 56.64
C VAL A 48 90.75 81.76 56.68
N GLY A 49 91.21 82.68 57.54
CA GLY A 49 92.64 82.98 57.71
C GLY A 49 93.52 81.73 57.92
N THR A 50 94.66 81.69 57.25
CA THR A 50 95.23 80.48 56.61
C THR A 50 95.92 79.43 57.51
N GLU A 51 95.68 79.43 58.82
CA GLU A 51 96.18 78.37 59.71
C GLU A 51 95.13 77.28 60.03
N LYS A 52 95.64 76.14 60.53
CA LYS A 52 95.06 74.80 60.33
C LYS A 52 93.88 74.44 61.25
N SER A 53 93.06 75.40 61.67
CA SER A 53 91.97 75.19 62.66
C SER A 53 90.71 76.07 62.55
N SER A 54 90.67 77.09 61.69
CA SER A 54 89.66 78.19 61.72
C SER A 54 88.20 77.83 61.34
N ALA A 55 87.84 76.56 61.19
CA ALA A 55 86.68 76.08 60.40
C ALA A 55 85.26 76.33 61.00
N ALA A 56 85.10 77.11 62.07
CA ALA A 56 83.84 77.21 62.82
C ALA A 56 83.10 78.56 62.71
N SER A 57 83.80 79.68 62.56
CA SER A 57 83.23 81.02 62.85
C SER A 57 82.20 81.52 61.83
N ILE A 58 82.32 81.11 60.56
CA ILE A 58 81.42 81.50 59.46
C ILE A 58 79.96 81.10 59.75
N ASN A 59 79.74 79.97 60.43
CA ASN A 59 78.41 79.47 60.81
C ASN A 59 77.63 80.42 61.74
N CYS A 60 78.26 81.45 62.32
CA CYS A 60 77.61 82.37 63.23
C CYS A 60 76.98 83.58 62.50
N LEU A 61 77.78 84.34 61.72
CA LEU A 61 77.30 85.50 60.94
C LEU A 61 76.21 85.14 59.92
N LEU A 62 76.21 83.88 59.46
CA LEU A 62 75.15 83.28 58.64
C LEU A 62 73.74 83.46 59.23
N LYS A 63 73.57 83.47 60.56
CA LYS A 63 72.25 83.51 61.20
C LYS A 63 71.56 84.88 61.19
N ASP A 64 72.30 85.99 61.11
CA ASP A 64 71.73 87.32 61.32
C ASP A 64 71.34 88.07 60.03
N VAL A 65 71.97 87.76 58.89
CA VAL A 65 71.47 88.24 57.57
C VAL A 65 70.07 87.66 57.30
N LEU A 66 69.87 86.38 57.64
CA LEU A 66 68.60 85.66 57.48
C LEU A 66 67.44 86.27 58.28
N LYS A 67 67.71 86.95 59.40
CA LYS A 67 66.66 87.48 60.27
C LYS A 67 66.10 88.83 59.80
N LYS A 68 66.92 89.65 59.14
CA LYS A 68 66.71 91.11 59.14
C LYS A 68 65.89 91.67 57.97
N LYS A 69 65.93 91.06 56.78
CA LYS A 69 65.16 91.53 55.61
C LYS A 69 63.82 90.80 55.38
N LYS A 70 63.48 89.86 56.27
CA LYS A 70 62.12 89.33 56.50
C LYS A 70 61.07 90.40 56.93
N CYS A 71 61.46 91.67 56.93
CA CYS A 71 60.66 92.83 57.31
C CYS A 71 60.49 93.83 56.14
N LEU A 72 61.04 93.55 54.94
CA LEU A 72 60.72 94.26 53.69
C LEU A 72 59.88 93.37 52.74
N GLU A 73 59.35 92.26 53.25
CA GLU A 73 58.42 91.37 52.53
C GLU A 73 56.97 91.92 52.55
N THR A 74 56.64 92.82 53.49
CA THR A 74 55.26 93.08 53.91
C THR A 74 54.65 94.41 53.43
N GLU A 75 55.45 95.40 53.03
CA GLU A 75 54.98 96.78 52.79
C GLU A 75 55.24 97.32 51.36
N LEU A 76 55.69 96.45 50.45
CA LEU A 76 55.46 96.64 49.00
C LEU A 76 54.34 95.73 48.47
N GLN A 77 53.73 94.94 49.36
CA GLN A 77 52.30 94.72 49.31
C GLN A 77 51.58 96.08 49.42
N GLU A 78 50.31 96.17 49.01
CA GLU A 78 49.52 97.42 49.03
C GLU A 78 49.93 98.52 48.01
N ALA A 79 50.82 98.20 47.06
CA ALA A 79 51.06 98.96 45.82
C ALA A 79 50.84 98.17 44.48
N GLN A 80 49.87 97.26 44.26
CA GLN A 80 48.44 97.29 44.60
C GLN A 80 47.88 98.72 44.37
N CYS A 81 47.08 99.05 43.38
CA CYS A 81 45.88 98.35 42.92
C CYS A 81 45.37 98.98 41.60
N ARG A 82 44.67 98.18 40.79
CA ARG A 82 43.55 98.64 39.92
C ARG A 82 43.83 99.49 38.65
N THR A 83 44.99 99.30 38.02
CA THR A 83 45.11 99.33 36.54
C THR A 83 45.38 97.96 35.84
N PRO A 84 44.85 96.78 36.28
CA PRO A 84 44.99 95.50 35.55
C PRO A 84 43.62 94.97 35.02
N ASP A 85 43.24 93.75 35.40
CA ASP A 85 41.90 93.14 35.37
C ASP A 85 41.22 92.80 34.03
N LYS A 86 41.64 93.30 32.85
CA LYS A 86 41.04 92.87 31.56
C LYS A 86 42.00 92.56 30.41
N ILE A 87 42.86 93.49 29.99
CA ILE A 87 43.82 93.17 28.92
C ILE A 87 44.87 92.19 29.45
N GLN A 88 45.43 92.47 30.63
CA GLN A 88 46.31 91.51 31.32
C GLN A 88 45.55 90.24 31.72
N ASP A 89 44.27 90.29 32.09
CA ASP A 89 43.51 89.07 32.42
C ASP A 89 43.22 88.19 31.19
N VAL A 90 42.97 88.77 30.00
CA VAL A 90 42.81 88.00 28.74
C VAL A 90 44.16 87.55 28.17
N LEU A 91 45.24 88.32 28.34
CA LEU A 91 46.59 87.88 27.97
C LEU A 91 47.18 86.88 28.96
N ASP A 92 46.91 86.98 30.26
CA ASP A 92 47.30 85.96 31.24
C ASP A 92 46.43 84.73 31.12
N LYS A 93 45.12 84.82 30.84
CA LYS A 93 44.31 83.63 30.48
C LYS A 93 44.72 83.05 29.14
N GLY A 94 45.13 83.87 28.17
CA GLY A 94 45.66 83.41 26.89
C GLY A 94 47.03 82.74 27.01
N CYS A 95 47.97 83.33 27.73
CA CYS A 95 49.30 82.81 27.99
C CYS A 95 49.29 81.66 29.01
N SER A 96 48.40 81.67 30.00
CA SER A 96 48.13 80.50 30.86
C SER A 96 47.50 79.40 30.04
N ALA A 97 46.46 79.63 29.22
CA ALA A 97 45.92 78.58 28.35
C ALA A 97 46.94 78.08 27.32
N VAL A 98 47.83 78.92 26.80
CA VAL A 98 48.91 78.49 25.89
C VAL A 98 50.05 77.77 26.62
N ASN A 99 50.40 78.18 27.85
CA ASN A 99 51.38 77.47 28.68
C ASN A 99 50.80 76.18 29.26
N GLU A 100 49.51 76.12 29.53
CA GLU A 100 48.76 74.96 30.01
C GLU A 100 48.52 73.99 28.85
N VAL A 101 48.19 74.47 27.64
CA VAL A 101 48.20 73.63 26.42
C VAL A 101 49.61 73.15 26.11
N LYS A 102 50.67 73.97 26.24
CA LYS A 102 52.07 73.50 26.11
C LYS A 102 52.44 72.47 27.16
N ASN A 103 52.06 72.69 28.42
CA ASN A 103 52.34 71.78 29.54
C ASN A 103 51.52 70.48 29.40
N LEU A 104 50.26 70.54 28.97
CA LEU A 104 49.43 69.39 28.65
C LEU A 104 49.91 68.67 27.39
N GLN A 105 50.41 69.36 26.36
CA GLN A 105 51.07 68.73 25.21
C GLN A 105 52.38 68.06 25.64
N GLN A 106 53.22 68.72 26.44
CA GLN A 106 54.48 68.14 26.93
C GLN A 106 54.22 66.96 27.88
N GLN A 107 53.19 67.04 28.74
CA GLN A 107 52.72 65.93 29.56
C GLN A 107 52.08 64.83 28.72
N HIS A 108 51.38 65.15 27.62
CA HIS A 108 50.81 64.17 26.70
C HIS A 108 51.90 63.48 25.88
N GLU A 109 52.94 64.18 25.44
CA GLU A 109 54.12 63.60 24.79
C GLU A 109 54.96 62.77 25.77
N GLN A 110 55.14 63.24 27.01
CA GLN A 110 55.80 62.46 28.06
C GLN A 110 54.97 61.23 28.49
N LEU A 111 53.64 61.35 28.57
CA LEU A 111 52.75 60.24 28.90
C LEU A 111 52.68 59.25 27.73
N THR A 112 52.53 59.73 26.51
CA THR A 112 52.52 58.89 25.30
C THR A 112 53.85 58.19 25.13
N SER A 113 54.99 58.89 25.25
CA SER A 113 56.32 58.24 25.19
C SER A 113 56.59 57.30 26.38
N ARG A 114 56.02 57.54 27.57
CA ARG A 114 56.06 56.57 28.69
C ARG A 114 55.17 55.36 28.43
N VAL A 115 53.96 55.55 27.90
CA VAL A 115 53.04 54.47 27.49
C VAL A 115 53.66 53.65 26.37
N ASP A 116 54.21 54.27 25.33
CA ASP A 116 54.96 53.63 24.25
C ASP A 116 56.16 52.85 24.78
N ASN A 117 56.94 53.42 25.70
CA ASN A 117 58.08 52.71 26.30
C ASN A 117 57.62 51.57 27.22
N HIS A 118 56.46 51.67 27.87
CA HIS A 118 55.87 50.56 28.62
C HIS A 118 55.32 49.49 27.67
N LEU A 119 54.62 49.85 26.59
CA LEU A 119 54.15 48.92 25.55
C LEU A 119 55.32 48.22 24.87
N LYS A 120 56.38 48.93 24.47
CA LYS A 120 57.62 48.35 23.90
C LYS A 120 58.36 47.42 24.87
N LYS A 121 58.21 47.60 26.19
CA LYS A 121 58.73 46.68 27.23
C LYS A 121 57.79 45.51 27.54
N LEU A 122 56.48 45.72 27.46
CA LEU A 122 55.45 44.72 27.72
C LEU A 122 55.17 43.83 26.51
N HIS A 123 55.41 44.29 25.28
CA HIS A 123 55.14 43.55 24.05
C HIS A 123 55.98 42.27 23.95
N PRO A 124 57.32 42.27 24.19
CA PRO A 124 58.09 41.03 24.27
C PRO A 124 57.67 40.09 25.42
N LEU A 125 57.12 40.64 26.51
CA LEU A 125 56.56 39.85 27.61
C LEU A 125 55.20 39.23 27.23
N ALA A 126 54.37 39.94 26.48
CA ALA A 126 53.09 39.48 25.97
C ALA A 126 53.26 38.44 24.85
N GLU A 127 54.20 38.64 23.93
CA GLU A 127 54.60 37.63 22.93
C GLU A 127 55.13 36.37 23.61
N ARG A 128 56.02 36.52 24.60
CA ARG A 128 56.55 35.39 25.40
C ARG A 128 55.45 34.68 26.20
N LEU A 129 54.50 35.41 26.79
CA LEU A 129 53.34 34.83 27.46
C LEU A 129 52.43 34.10 26.46
N SER A 130 52.15 34.69 25.30
CA SER A 130 51.38 34.04 24.24
C SER A 130 52.07 32.78 23.73
N SER A 131 53.40 32.79 23.58
CA SER A 131 54.19 31.62 23.21
C SER A 131 54.11 30.52 24.28
N LEU A 132 54.24 30.87 25.57
CA LEU A 132 54.10 29.94 26.68
C LEU A 132 52.67 29.37 26.79
N VAL A 133 51.63 30.19 26.58
CA VAL A 133 50.23 29.73 26.55
C VAL A 133 49.99 28.78 25.36
N SER A 134 50.56 29.07 24.19
CA SER A 134 50.52 28.16 23.03
C SER A 134 51.23 26.83 23.32
N GLN A 135 52.41 26.87 23.95
CA GLN A 135 53.14 25.67 24.37
C GLN A 135 52.36 24.84 25.41
N ILE A 136 51.68 25.51 26.37
CA ILE A 136 50.80 24.83 27.35
C ILE A 136 49.64 24.15 26.62
N ALA A 137 48.94 24.86 25.72
CA ALA A 137 47.83 24.28 24.94
C ALA A 137 48.28 23.13 24.03
N GLU A 138 49.51 23.18 23.49
CA GLU A 138 50.10 22.08 22.74
C GLU A 138 50.43 20.87 23.63
N VAL A 139 51.02 21.09 24.80
CA VAL A 139 51.28 20.02 25.80
C VAL A 139 49.97 19.41 26.32
N GLU A 140 48.92 20.20 26.53
CA GLU A 140 47.59 19.70 26.89
C GLU A 140 46.97 18.85 25.78
N ARG A 141 47.11 19.26 24.51
CA ARG A 141 46.71 18.44 23.35
C ARG A 141 47.46 17.11 23.29
N PHE A 142 48.79 17.11 23.46
CA PHE A 142 49.58 15.88 23.49
C PHE A 142 49.17 14.98 24.67
N ARG A 143 48.98 15.55 25.86
CA ARG A 143 48.50 14.83 27.05
C ARG A 143 47.13 14.19 26.82
N ALA A 144 46.20 14.91 26.20
CA ALA A 144 44.88 14.38 25.86
C ALA A 144 44.99 13.22 24.84
N TYR A 145 45.79 13.38 23.79
CA TYR A 145 46.03 12.36 22.76
C TYR A 145 46.63 11.06 23.35
N VAL A 146 47.67 11.19 24.18
CA VAL A 146 48.28 10.05 24.89
C VAL A 146 47.31 9.41 25.88
N SER A 147 46.50 10.20 26.61
CA SER A 147 45.49 9.67 27.52
C SER A 147 44.39 8.86 26.82
N TRP A 148 44.03 9.20 25.58
CA TRP A 148 43.16 8.36 24.76
C TRP A 148 43.85 7.05 24.37
N ILE A 149 45.08 7.10 23.84
CA ILE A 149 45.85 5.89 23.49
C ILE A 149 45.96 4.94 24.68
N GLN A 150 46.31 5.44 25.87
CA GLN A 150 46.40 4.64 27.10
C GLN A 150 45.07 3.95 27.48
N LYS A 151 43.92 4.59 27.23
CA LYS A 151 42.60 3.95 27.45
C LYS A 151 42.34 2.84 26.44
N ILE A 152 42.63 3.09 25.17
CA ILE A 152 42.44 2.14 24.06
C ILE A 152 43.34 0.91 24.27
N GLU A 153 44.61 1.13 24.62
CA GLU A 153 45.57 0.09 24.95
C GLU A 153 45.17 -0.67 26.23
N SER A 154 44.69 0.01 27.27
CA SER A 154 44.19 -0.65 28.49
C SER A 154 43.01 -1.60 28.21
N VAL A 155 42.05 -1.20 27.37
CA VAL A 155 40.92 -2.07 26.96
C VAL A 155 41.42 -3.21 26.05
N SER A 156 42.33 -2.92 25.12
CA SER A 156 43.00 -3.93 24.29
C SER A 156 43.71 -5.01 25.12
N CYS A 157 44.46 -4.62 26.15
CA CYS A 157 45.11 -5.54 27.09
C CYS A 157 44.10 -6.37 27.90
N GLN A 158 42.96 -5.80 28.28
CA GLN A 158 41.89 -6.55 28.97
C GLN A 158 41.22 -7.57 28.04
N ILE A 159 40.91 -7.20 26.79
CA ILE A 159 40.43 -8.15 25.77
C ILE A 159 41.45 -9.29 25.61
N HIS A 160 42.74 -8.98 25.47
CA HIS A 160 43.81 -9.98 25.35
C HIS A 160 43.82 -10.96 26.52
N GLN A 161 43.79 -10.46 27.76
CA GLN A 161 43.79 -11.28 28.99
C GLN A 161 42.56 -12.19 29.08
N PHE A 162 41.36 -11.68 28.79
CA PHE A 162 40.15 -12.50 28.77
C PHE A 162 40.17 -13.53 27.62
N VAL A 163 40.74 -13.18 26.46
CA VAL A 163 40.91 -14.10 25.31
C VAL A 163 41.92 -15.21 25.60
N GLU A 164 42.96 -14.96 26.39
CA GLU A 164 43.91 -16.00 26.85
C GLU A 164 43.32 -16.88 27.95
N ALA A 165 42.58 -16.29 28.90
CA ALA A 165 41.89 -17.02 29.97
C ALA A 165 40.66 -17.84 29.51
N GLY A 166 40.35 -17.84 28.21
CA GLY A 166 39.17 -18.52 27.64
C GLY A 166 37.83 -17.83 27.96
N GLN A 167 37.85 -16.65 28.57
CA GLN A 167 36.68 -15.93 29.08
C GLN A 167 36.03 -15.05 28.01
N LEU A 168 35.53 -15.69 26.93
CA LEU A 168 35.00 -15.01 25.75
C LEU A 168 33.85 -14.02 26.07
N ASN A 169 33.03 -14.31 27.09
CA ASN A 169 31.99 -13.40 27.57
C ASN A 169 32.53 -12.01 27.94
N TRP A 170 33.53 -11.96 28.83
CA TRP A 170 34.15 -10.70 29.27
C TRP A 170 34.96 -10.04 28.14
N ALA A 171 35.56 -10.82 27.25
CA ALA A 171 36.28 -10.29 26.09
C ALA A 171 35.36 -9.56 25.10
N VAL A 172 34.16 -10.09 24.82
CA VAL A 172 33.15 -9.44 23.97
C VAL A 172 32.61 -8.17 24.63
N GLU A 173 32.43 -8.16 25.95
CA GLU A 173 32.00 -6.96 26.67
C GLU A 173 33.07 -5.84 26.66
N GLN A 174 34.35 -6.20 26.75
CA GLN A 174 35.43 -5.22 26.55
C GLN A 174 35.55 -4.75 25.08
N LEU A 175 35.19 -5.58 24.09
CA LEU A 175 35.04 -5.11 22.71
C LEU A 175 33.88 -4.11 22.56
N SER A 176 32.77 -4.27 23.30
CA SER A 176 31.70 -3.27 23.35
C SER A 176 32.19 -1.94 23.95
N VAL A 177 33.02 -1.98 25.01
CA VAL A 177 33.68 -0.77 25.55
C VAL A 177 34.60 -0.12 24.51
N LEU A 178 35.42 -0.90 23.79
CA LEU A 178 36.29 -0.40 22.72
C LEU A 178 35.48 0.24 21.58
N SER A 179 34.30 -0.29 21.28
CA SER A 179 33.38 0.23 20.26
C SER A 179 32.72 1.54 20.68
N GLU A 180 32.38 1.71 21.96
CA GLU A 180 31.92 3.00 22.50
C GLU A 180 33.05 4.05 22.46
N LEU A 181 34.30 3.68 22.76
CA LEU A 181 35.47 4.55 22.56
C LEU A 181 35.63 4.94 21.08
N ALA A 182 35.41 4.01 20.15
CA ALA A 182 35.44 4.26 18.70
C ALA A 182 34.34 5.25 18.27
N ARG A 183 33.13 5.11 18.82
CA ARG A 183 31.99 5.99 18.58
C ARG A 183 32.26 7.40 19.11
N LEU A 184 32.73 7.53 20.34
CA LEU A 184 33.09 8.82 20.96
C LEU A 184 34.22 9.56 20.22
N LEU A 185 35.12 8.84 19.58
CA LEU A 185 36.20 9.41 18.77
C LEU A 185 35.83 9.65 17.30
N SER A 186 34.68 9.16 16.82
CA SER A 186 34.32 9.19 15.40
C SER A 186 34.12 10.60 14.81
N GLU A 187 33.72 11.57 15.63
CA GLU A 187 33.57 12.99 15.27
C GLU A 187 34.89 13.79 15.43
N SER A 188 35.99 13.14 15.84
CA SER A 188 37.24 13.82 16.15
C SER A 188 38.03 14.22 14.89
N ALA A 189 38.54 15.45 14.89
CA ALA A 189 39.54 15.89 13.90
C ALA A 189 40.87 15.10 13.97
N CYS A 190 41.10 14.31 15.03
CA CYS A 190 42.26 13.43 15.17
C CYS A 190 42.10 12.16 14.31
N CYS A 191 42.28 12.30 12.99
CA CYS A 191 42.15 11.20 12.02
C CYS A 191 42.99 9.96 12.38
N ASN A 192 44.24 10.12 12.80
CA ASN A 192 45.12 9.01 13.18
C ASN A 192 44.62 8.23 14.40
N LEU A 193 44.10 8.93 15.42
CA LEU A 193 43.53 8.30 16.61
C LEU A 193 42.22 7.56 16.27
N THR A 194 41.37 8.19 15.47
CA THR A 194 40.10 7.62 14.99
C THR A 194 40.35 6.36 14.13
N LYS A 195 41.40 6.39 13.31
CA LYS A 195 41.86 5.23 12.53
C LYS A 195 42.38 4.12 13.43
N PHE A 196 43.28 4.44 14.37
CA PHE A 196 43.87 3.47 15.31
C PHE A 196 42.81 2.70 16.10
N VAL A 197 41.77 3.36 16.61
CA VAL A 197 40.69 2.65 17.33
C VAL A 197 39.89 1.74 16.41
N LYS A 198 39.56 2.17 15.19
CA LYS A 198 38.84 1.34 14.21
C LYS A 198 39.68 0.12 13.78
N GLU A 199 40.98 0.28 13.61
CA GLU A 199 41.90 -0.84 13.33
C GLU A 199 42.02 -1.80 14.52
N MET A 200 42.09 -1.28 15.76
CA MET A 200 42.09 -2.08 17.00
C MET A 200 40.77 -2.84 17.21
N GLN A 201 39.63 -2.19 16.94
CA GLN A 201 38.30 -2.78 17.01
C GLN A 201 38.15 -3.92 16.00
N LEU A 202 38.52 -3.69 14.74
CA LEU A 202 38.49 -4.70 13.68
C LEU A 202 39.46 -5.86 13.96
N HIS A 203 40.63 -5.58 14.56
CA HIS A 203 41.59 -6.61 14.98
C HIS A 203 40.98 -7.55 16.03
N TRP A 204 40.42 -7.02 17.12
CA TRP A 204 39.81 -7.82 18.17
C TRP A 204 38.51 -8.50 17.73
N GLN A 205 37.69 -7.84 16.91
CA GLN A 205 36.53 -8.45 16.26
C GLN A 205 36.95 -9.72 15.48
N ASN A 206 37.97 -9.62 14.63
CA ASN A 206 38.44 -10.76 13.84
C ASN A 206 38.99 -11.90 14.73
N ILE A 207 39.72 -11.59 15.80
CA ILE A 207 40.22 -12.62 16.74
C ILE A 207 39.06 -13.33 17.46
N LEU A 208 38.07 -12.57 17.96
CA LEU A 208 36.91 -13.12 18.67
C LEU A 208 36.00 -13.93 17.75
N LEU A 209 35.70 -13.42 16.54
CA LEU A 209 34.93 -14.16 15.54
C LEU A 209 35.64 -15.44 15.10
N ASN A 210 36.98 -15.44 14.96
CA ASN A 210 37.72 -16.66 14.64
C ASN A 210 37.68 -17.70 15.77
N LYS A 211 37.82 -17.29 17.04
CA LYS A 211 37.68 -18.21 18.19
C LYS A 211 36.26 -18.77 18.31
N LEU A 212 35.25 -17.91 18.22
CA LEU A 212 33.84 -18.32 18.23
C LEU A 212 33.50 -19.20 17.02
N ALA A 213 34.11 -18.98 15.86
CA ALA A 213 33.94 -19.84 14.69
C ALA A 213 34.47 -21.25 14.94
N SER A 214 35.68 -21.41 15.51
CA SER A 214 36.19 -22.74 15.87
C SER A 214 35.30 -23.46 16.88
N GLU A 215 34.85 -22.78 17.93
CA GLU A 215 33.98 -23.40 18.95
C GLU A 215 32.59 -23.74 18.39
N PHE A 216 31.98 -22.85 17.61
CA PHE A 216 30.71 -23.10 16.93
C PHE A 216 30.82 -24.30 15.98
N ASP A 217 31.90 -24.39 15.19
CA ASP A 217 32.16 -25.52 14.30
C ASP A 217 32.39 -26.83 15.06
N GLU A 218 32.84 -26.81 16.31
CA GLU A 218 32.95 -28.01 17.16
C GLU A 218 31.58 -28.42 17.71
N ILE A 219 30.82 -27.48 18.27
CA ILE A 219 29.46 -27.71 18.80
C ILE A 219 28.54 -28.22 17.68
N MET A 220 28.60 -27.63 16.49
CA MET A 220 27.82 -28.08 15.33
C MET A 220 28.20 -29.51 14.91
N LYS A 221 29.46 -29.92 15.02
CA LYS A 221 29.87 -31.33 14.75
C LYS A 221 29.35 -32.28 15.83
N ALA A 222 29.42 -31.90 17.10
CA ALA A 222 28.89 -32.69 18.22
C ALA A 222 27.38 -32.91 18.10
N LEU A 223 26.63 -31.84 17.79
CA LEU A 223 25.20 -31.87 17.52
C LEU A 223 24.83 -32.49 16.15
N LYS A 224 25.81 -32.85 15.30
CA LYS A 224 25.64 -33.39 13.95
C LYS A 224 24.88 -32.48 12.97
N TRP A 225 25.00 -31.16 13.14
CA TRP A 225 24.42 -30.17 12.25
C TRP A 225 25.19 -30.08 10.91
N PRO A 226 24.50 -29.93 9.75
CA PRO A 226 23.06 -30.05 9.57
C PRO A 226 22.55 -31.49 9.65
N PHE A 227 21.40 -31.64 10.32
CA PHE A 227 20.63 -32.87 10.43
C PHE A 227 20.28 -33.50 9.08
N THR A 228 19.98 -34.79 9.13
CA THR A 228 19.51 -35.58 7.98
C THR A 228 18.31 -36.42 8.42
N SER A 229 17.59 -37.03 7.48
CA SER A 229 16.49 -37.95 7.76
C SER A 229 16.89 -39.19 8.58
N LEU A 230 18.20 -39.46 8.73
CA LEU A 230 18.76 -40.55 9.54
C LEU A 230 19.46 -40.04 10.82
N SER A 231 19.47 -38.72 11.05
CA SER A 231 20.12 -38.07 12.19
C SER A 231 19.33 -36.82 12.56
N THR A 232 18.19 -37.03 13.22
CA THR A 232 17.35 -35.98 13.82
C THR A 232 18.08 -35.26 14.95
N ALA A 233 17.53 -34.12 15.39
CA ALA A 233 17.98 -33.47 16.62
C ALA A 233 17.89 -34.44 17.83
N PRO A 234 18.81 -34.33 18.82
CA PRO A 234 18.65 -35.02 20.10
C PRO A 234 17.33 -34.64 20.79
N PRO A 235 16.70 -35.56 21.56
CA PRO A 235 15.44 -35.26 22.24
C PRO A 235 15.61 -34.15 23.27
N LEU A 236 14.65 -33.23 23.33
CA LEU A 236 14.68 -31.99 24.14
C LEU A 236 14.87 -32.21 25.66
N SER A 237 14.82 -33.44 26.15
CA SER A 237 15.12 -33.82 27.53
C SER A 237 16.61 -33.99 27.85
N THR A 238 17.51 -34.02 26.85
CA THR A 238 18.96 -34.12 27.10
C THR A 238 19.58 -32.75 27.37
N THR A 239 19.77 -32.42 28.65
CA THR A 239 20.61 -31.30 29.09
C THR A 239 22.10 -31.62 28.87
N SER A 240 22.55 -31.62 27.60
CA SER A 240 23.97 -31.73 27.27
C SER A 240 24.70 -30.40 27.48
N ASP A 241 25.97 -30.48 27.86
CA ASP A 241 26.89 -29.34 27.94
C ASP A 241 26.97 -28.58 26.59
N ASP A 242 26.87 -29.30 25.47
CA ASP A 242 26.85 -28.73 24.12
C ASP A 242 25.70 -27.73 23.90
N TYR A 243 24.57 -27.88 24.58
CA TYR A 243 23.43 -26.94 24.47
C TYR A 243 23.68 -25.65 25.27
N SER A 244 24.28 -25.73 26.47
CA SER A 244 24.68 -24.52 27.22
C SER A 244 25.84 -23.78 26.55
N ARG A 245 26.77 -24.53 25.94
CA ARG A 245 27.83 -23.96 25.10
C ARG A 245 27.26 -23.31 23.85
N LEU A 246 26.31 -23.97 23.16
CA LEU A 246 25.60 -23.38 22.02
C LEU A 246 24.92 -22.07 22.41
N GLU A 247 24.14 -22.05 23.50
CA GLU A 247 23.48 -20.85 23.99
C GLU A 247 24.47 -19.71 24.27
N THR A 248 25.57 -20.01 24.96
CA THR A 248 26.62 -19.02 25.26
C THR A 248 27.23 -18.44 23.98
N VAL A 249 27.62 -19.29 23.03
CA VAL A 249 28.19 -18.86 21.74
C VAL A 249 27.16 -18.09 20.90
N PHE A 250 25.89 -18.51 20.90
CA PHE A 250 24.80 -17.85 20.16
C PHE A 250 24.56 -16.43 20.71
N ILE A 251 24.48 -16.26 22.03
CA ILE A 251 24.35 -14.95 22.69
C ILE A 251 25.57 -14.06 22.43
N LEU A 252 26.79 -14.63 22.41
CA LEU A 252 27.99 -13.88 22.05
C LEU A 252 27.99 -13.41 20.59
N LEU A 253 27.49 -14.23 19.66
CA LEU A 253 27.34 -13.84 18.26
C LEU A 253 26.24 -12.77 18.07
N LEU A 254 25.18 -12.78 18.89
CA LEU A 254 24.20 -11.68 18.92
C LEU A 254 24.83 -10.37 19.42
N LYS A 255 25.61 -10.39 20.52
CA LYS A 255 26.39 -9.20 20.98
C LYS A 255 27.34 -8.64 19.91
N LEU A 256 27.76 -9.46 18.95
CA LEU A 256 28.63 -9.09 17.83
C LEU A 256 27.87 -8.72 16.53
N GLN A 257 26.53 -8.80 16.48
CA GLN A 257 25.70 -8.51 15.30
C GLN A 257 26.01 -7.13 14.70
N GLN A 258 26.14 -6.11 15.56
CA GLN A 258 26.45 -4.71 15.21
C GLN A 258 27.76 -4.52 14.41
N PHE A 259 28.64 -5.52 14.35
CA PHE A 259 29.91 -5.44 13.62
C PHE A 259 29.90 -6.17 12.27
N LYS A 260 28.78 -6.81 11.91
CA LYS A 260 28.62 -7.59 10.67
C LYS A 260 28.87 -6.76 9.40
N GLU A 261 28.33 -5.54 9.35
CA GLU A 261 28.46 -4.62 8.21
C GLU A 261 29.93 -4.22 7.92
N ILE A 262 30.79 -4.18 8.95
CA ILE A 262 32.15 -3.62 8.86
C ILE A 262 33.08 -4.52 8.02
N SER A 263 32.81 -5.83 7.96
CA SER A 263 33.69 -6.80 7.28
C SER A 263 33.42 -6.92 5.77
N THR A 264 32.22 -6.56 5.29
CA THR A 264 31.83 -6.68 3.87
C THR A 264 32.11 -5.39 3.09
N GLY A 265 33.36 -5.18 2.71
CA GLY A 265 33.85 -3.98 2.01
C GLY A 265 33.32 -3.72 0.58
N ASN A 266 32.17 -4.28 0.20
CA ASN A 266 31.52 -4.03 -1.09
C ASN A 266 30.35 -3.05 -0.92
N ILE A 267 30.53 -1.81 -1.39
CA ILE A 267 29.44 -0.86 -1.57
C ILE A 267 28.60 -1.30 -2.78
N SER A 268 27.71 -2.27 -2.57
CA SER A 268 26.66 -2.64 -3.52
C SER A 268 25.36 -1.88 -3.16
N LEU A 269 24.56 -1.55 -4.16
CA LEU A 269 23.43 -0.61 -4.03
C LEU A 269 22.16 -1.23 -3.39
N SER A 270 22.22 -2.47 -2.89
CA SER A 270 21.09 -3.20 -2.31
C SER A 270 20.89 -2.90 -0.81
N ARG A 271 20.50 -1.68 -0.47
CA ARG A 271 20.25 -1.23 0.93
C ARG A 271 19.05 -1.88 1.63
N ASN A 272 18.32 -2.79 0.97
CA ASN A 272 17.01 -3.29 1.38
C ASN A 272 16.95 -4.81 1.62
N LYS A 273 18.08 -5.52 1.76
CA LYS A 273 18.06 -6.91 2.22
C LYS A 273 18.11 -6.94 3.76
N SER A 274 17.02 -7.42 4.39
CA SER A 274 16.92 -7.59 5.84
C SER A 274 18.04 -8.51 6.33
N ASP A 275 18.96 -7.98 7.12
CA ASP A 275 20.30 -8.56 7.22
C ASP A 275 20.45 -9.62 8.32
N ILE A 276 20.00 -10.84 7.98
CA ILE A 276 19.89 -12.05 8.81
C ILE A 276 20.89 -12.12 9.97
N LEU A 277 20.39 -12.36 11.18
CA LEU A 277 21.20 -12.40 12.41
C LEU A 277 22.44 -13.30 12.27
N LEU A 278 23.60 -12.79 12.68
CA LEU A 278 24.91 -13.44 12.54
C LEU A 278 24.95 -14.94 12.94
N PRO A 279 24.40 -15.39 14.09
CA PRO A 279 24.39 -16.82 14.40
C PRO A 279 23.45 -17.64 13.50
N LEU A 280 22.36 -17.08 12.99
CA LEU A 280 21.49 -17.74 12.01
C LEU A 280 22.18 -17.83 10.63
N ASP A 281 22.89 -16.77 10.22
CA ASP A 281 23.74 -16.78 9.03
C ASP A 281 24.83 -17.86 9.13
N TRP A 282 25.40 -18.07 10.32
CA TRP A 282 26.35 -19.14 10.58
C TRP A 282 25.73 -20.54 10.49
N LEU A 283 24.53 -20.74 11.05
CA LEU A 283 23.76 -21.99 10.86
C LEU A 283 23.47 -22.28 9.38
N LEU A 284 23.33 -21.25 8.54
CA LEU A 284 23.08 -21.35 7.09
C LEU A 284 24.32 -21.68 6.24
N LYS A 285 25.55 -21.40 6.71
CA LYS A 285 26.80 -21.65 5.96
C LYS A 285 26.92 -23.06 5.37
N PRO A 286 26.62 -24.17 6.10
CA PRO A 286 26.72 -25.52 5.54
C PRO A 286 25.71 -25.78 4.42
N PHE A 287 24.51 -25.19 4.50
CA PHE A 287 23.47 -25.32 3.48
C PHE A 287 23.85 -24.57 2.21
N ARG A 288 24.32 -23.32 2.33
CA ARG A 288 24.89 -22.55 1.20
C ARG A 288 26.00 -23.33 0.48
N LYS A 289 26.89 -23.99 1.25
CA LYS A 289 27.96 -24.84 0.70
C LYS A 289 27.43 -26.11 0.03
N ARG A 290 26.48 -26.83 0.63
CA ARG A 290 25.83 -28.01 0.04
C ARG A 290 25.06 -27.64 -1.24
N PHE A 291 24.26 -26.58 -1.22
CA PHE A 291 23.49 -26.10 -2.38
C PHE A 291 24.42 -25.74 -3.54
N ARG A 292 25.46 -24.93 -3.31
CA ARG A 292 26.43 -24.56 -4.34
C ARG A 292 27.26 -25.75 -4.86
N PHE A 293 27.45 -26.82 -4.07
CA PHE A 293 28.12 -28.04 -4.55
C PHE A 293 27.23 -28.93 -5.43
N HIS A 294 25.91 -28.93 -5.24
CA HIS A 294 24.98 -29.80 -5.98
C HIS A 294 24.33 -29.09 -7.19
N PHE A 295 23.99 -27.80 -7.08
CA PHE A 295 23.14 -27.09 -8.06
C PHE A 295 23.89 -26.04 -8.89
N TYR A 296 25.22 -26.04 -8.85
CA TYR A 296 26.09 -25.23 -9.70
C TYR A 296 27.24 -26.09 -10.26
N GLY A 297 27.86 -25.63 -11.36
CA GLY A 297 28.91 -26.36 -12.06
C GLY A 297 28.43 -27.66 -12.72
N ASN A 298 29.36 -28.55 -13.05
CA ASN A 298 29.13 -29.66 -13.99
C ASN A 298 28.54 -30.93 -13.31
N LYS A 299 27.71 -30.78 -12.29
CA LYS A 299 26.99 -31.90 -11.65
C LYS A 299 25.72 -32.23 -12.43
N GLN A 300 25.37 -33.51 -12.55
CA GLN A 300 24.07 -33.93 -13.13
C GLN A 300 22.87 -33.31 -12.40
N THR A 301 22.98 -33.05 -11.10
CA THR A 301 21.97 -32.36 -10.28
C THR A 301 21.79 -30.87 -10.62
N ASN A 302 22.69 -30.26 -11.40
CA ASN A 302 22.51 -28.91 -11.95
C ASN A 302 21.88 -29.00 -13.35
N ASN A 303 20.58 -29.31 -13.40
CA ASN A 303 19.80 -29.34 -14.63
C ASN A 303 18.76 -28.18 -14.63
N PRO A 304 18.82 -27.22 -15.58
CA PRO A 304 17.82 -26.15 -15.71
C PRO A 304 16.38 -26.66 -15.85
N GLN A 305 16.17 -27.79 -16.53
CA GLN A 305 14.84 -28.39 -16.77
C GLN A 305 14.28 -29.17 -15.56
N LYS A 306 15.00 -29.21 -14.44
CA LYS A 306 14.60 -29.94 -13.23
C LYS A 306 14.70 -29.06 -11.96
N PRO A 307 13.95 -27.94 -11.90
CA PRO A 307 13.95 -27.06 -10.74
C PRO A 307 13.40 -27.73 -9.47
N GLU A 308 12.52 -28.72 -9.61
CA GLU A 308 11.93 -29.47 -8.49
C GLU A 308 12.99 -30.09 -7.56
N TRP A 309 14.19 -30.40 -8.07
CA TRP A 309 15.26 -31.03 -7.30
C TRP A 309 15.82 -30.13 -6.20
N TYR A 310 16.02 -28.83 -6.47
CA TYR A 310 16.53 -27.91 -5.45
C TYR A 310 15.41 -27.36 -4.56
N PHE A 311 14.19 -27.19 -5.08
CA PHE A 311 13.00 -26.91 -4.27
C PHE A 311 12.76 -28.01 -3.23
N THR A 312 12.66 -29.27 -3.69
CA THR A 312 12.51 -30.46 -2.82
C THR A 312 13.65 -30.55 -1.80
N GLN A 313 14.89 -30.26 -2.19
CA GLN A 313 16.02 -30.32 -1.27
C GLN A 313 15.96 -29.23 -0.18
N VAL A 314 15.48 -28.03 -0.51
CA VAL A 314 15.29 -26.93 0.45
C VAL A 314 14.10 -27.20 1.38
N LEU A 315 12.96 -27.68 0.87
CA LEU A 315 11.82 -28.09 1.71
C LEU A 315 12.22 -29.18 2.73
N ASN A 316 12.99 -30.19 2.29
CA ASN A 316 13.54 -31.20 3.18
C ASN A 316 14.52 -30.61 4.23
N TRP A 317 15.26 -29.55 3.92
CA TRP A 317 16.08 -28.86 4.92
C TRP A 317 15.22 -28.08 5.92
N ILE A 318 14.18 -27.36 5.48
CA ILE A 318 13.27 -26.64 6.37
C ILE A 318 12.59 -27.63 7.32
N LYS A 319 12.02 -28.71 6.79
CA LYS A 319 11.38 -29.79 7.55
C LYS A 319 12.30 -30.41 8.60
N ASN A 320 13.51 -30.83 8.21
CA ASN A 320 14.42 -31.57 9.10
C ASN A 320 15.06 -30.71 10.21
N HIS A 321 14.89 -29.38 10.19
CA HIS A 321 15.48 -28.47 11.19
C HIS A 321 14.43 -27.63 11.94
N SER A 322 13.14 -27.72 11.58
CA SER A 322 12.05 -26.94 12.18
C SER A 322 12.01 -27.07 13.70
N ASP A 323 11.96 -28.30 14.22
CA ASP A 323 11.82 -28.59 15.65
C ASP A 323 12.95 -27.96 16.48
N PHE A 324 14.19 -28.01 15.99
CA PHE A 324 15.36 -27.43 16.66
C PHE A 324 15.36 -25.89 16.62
N LEU A 325 14.92 -25.30 15.49
CA LEU A 325 14.79 -23.85 15.38
C LEU A 325 13.70 -23.32 16.33
N GLU A 326 12.58 -24.03 16.44
CA GLU A 326 11.44 -23.68 17.31
C GLU A 326 11.71 -23.94 18.80
N HIS A 327 12.36 -25.06 19.17
CA HIS A 327 12.48 -25.48 20.57
C HIS A 327 13.87 -25.30 21.19
N THR A 328 14.93 -25.07 20.39
CA THR A 328 16.28 -24.76 20.88
C THR A 328 16.67 -23.31 20.61
N ILE A 329 16.46 -22.81 19.38
CA ILE A 329 16.96 -21.48 18.98
C ILE A 329 15.99 -20.35 19.34
N GLN A 330 14.69 -20.51 19.10
CA GLN A 330 13.69 -19.49 19.44
C GLN A 330 13.69 -19.11 20.94
N PRO A 331 13.82 -20.05 21.90
CA PRO A 331 13.91 -19.70 23.32
C PRO A 331 15.21 -18.98 23.71
N ILE A 332 16.25 -19.01 22.88
CA ILE A 332 17.45 -18.17 23.07
C ILE A 332 17.13 -16.74 22.63
N LEU A 333 16.57 -16.55 21.43
CA LEU A 333 16.17 -15.23 20.92
C LEU A 333 15.20 -14.51 21.87
N GLN A 334 14.20 -15.21 22.38
CA GLN A 334 13.21 -14.71 23.35
C GLN A 334 13.79 -14.26 24.70
N ARG A 335 15.07 -14.57 24.99
CA ARG A 335 15.79 -14.10 26.20
C ARG A 335 16.80 -12.99 25.88
N THR A 336 16.71 -12.39 24.70
CA THR A 336 17.59 -11.31 24.22
C THR A 336 16.77 -10.16 23.62
N GLU A 337 17.46 -9.11 23.15
CA GLU A 337 16.86 -7.97 22.44
C GLU A 337 16.27 -8.30 21.05
N TYR A 338 16.31 -9.58 20.64
CA TYR A 338 15.81 -10.09 19.35
C TYR A 338 14.57 -11.01 19.53
N ASP A 339 13.77 -10.78 20.57
CA ASP A 339 12.58 -11.58 20.89
C ASP A 339 11.51 -11.57 19.78
N PHE A 340 11.40 -10.45 19.06
CA PHE A 340 10.56 -10.25 17.89
C PHE A 340 11.00 -11.05 16.64
N VAL A 341 12.20 -11.66 16.65
CA VAL A 341 12.75 -12.38 15.50
C VAL A 341 12.36 -13.86 15.53
N HIS A 342 11.69 -14.33 14.48
CA HIS A 342 11.33 -15.74 14.34
C HIS A 342 12.44 -16.55 13.67
N ALA A 343 13.16 -17.37 14.45
CA ALA A 343 14.33 -18.14 14.01
C ALA A 343 14.07 -19.02 12.78
N LYS A 344 12.89 -19.64 12.72
CA LYS A 344 12.45 -20.45 11.57
C LYS A 344 12.22 -19.61 10.32
N THR A 345 11.56 -18.46 10.45
CA THR A 345 11.28 -17.54 9.34
C THR A 345 12.58 -16.97 8.76
N GLU A 346 13.52 -16.56 9.62
CA GLU A 346 14.86 -16.11 9.22
C GLU A 346 15.66 -17.22 8.52
N PHE A 347 15.64 -18.43 9.06
CA PHE A 347 16.32 -19.57 8.45
C PHE A 347 15.73 -19.93 7.07
N ILE A 348 14.40 -19.88 6.92
CA ILE A 348 13.74 -20.04 5.62
C ILE A 348 14.19 -18.92 4.67
N SER A 349 14.07 -17.64 5.06
CA SER A 349 14.50 -16.47 4.27
C SER A 349 15.96 -16.58 3.81
N GLY A 350 16.83 -17.10 4.68
CA GLY A 350 18.24 -17.34 4.38
C GLY A 350 18.55 -18.53 3.47
N LEU A 351 17.65 -19.51 3.36
CA LEU A 351 17.67 -20.54 2.30
C LEU A 351 17.08 -20.01 1.00
N LEU A 352 15.96 -19.27 1.06
CA LEU A 352 15.32 -18.69 -0.12
C LEU A 352 16.23 -17.71 -0.85
N ASN A 353 17.06 -16.93 -0.15
CA ASN A 353 18.11 -16.11 -0.78
C ASN A 353 19.06 -16.93 -1.71
N VAL A 354 19.37 -18.19 -1.37
CA VAL A 354 20.23 -19.07 -2.21
C VAL A 354 19.45 -19.65 -3.39
N VAL A 355 18.15 -19.89 -3.20
CA VAL A 355 17.23 -20.31 -4.27
C VAL A 355 17.05 -19.16 -5.27
N VAL A 356 16.92 -17.92 -4.79
CA VAL A 356 16.85 -16.70 -5.61
C VAL A 356 18.09 -16.53 -6.49
N GLU A 357 19.30 -16.56 -5.89
CA GLU A 357 20.58 -16.54 -6.65
C GLU A 357 20.61 -17.60 -7.77
N LYS A 358 19.99 -18.76 -7.54
CA LYS A 358 19.94 -19.86 -8.51
C LYS A 358 18.88 -19.66 -9.59
N LEU A 359 17.69 -19.20 -9.21
CA LEU A 359 16.58 -18.92 -10.13
C LEU A 359 16.95 -17.77 -11.08
N GLU A 360 17.56 -16.70 -10.58
CA GLU A 360 18.08 -15.56 -11.38
C GLU A 360 19.07 -16.02 -12.48
N HIS A 361 19.94 -16.99 -12.16
CA HIS A 361 20.87 -17.57 -13.14
C HIS A 361 20.15 -18.56 -14.09
N SER A 362 19.21 -19.37 -13.59
CA SER A 362 18.53 -20.40 -14.39
C SER A 362 17.56 -19.81 -15.41
N ILE A 363 16.83 -18.75 -15.06
CA ILE A 363 15.75 -18.21 -15.91
C ILE A 363 16.27 -17.64 -17.24
N GLN A 364 17.50 -17.10 -17.24
CA GLN A 364 18.22 -16.63 -18.43
C GLN A 364 18.50 -17.72 -19.49
N SER A 365 18.37 -19.00 -19.13
CA SER A 365 18.54 -20.14 -20.05
C SER A 365 17.25 -20.94 -20.28
N ILE A 366 16.11 -20.44 -19.79
CA ILE A 366 14.81 -21.16 -19.81
C ILE A 366 13.72 -20.33 -20.50
N ILE A 367 13.74 -18.99 -20.35
CA ILE A 367 12.65 -18.08 -20.79
C ILE A 367 12.23 -18.17 -22.27
N ASP A 368 13.14 -18.59 -23.15
CA ASP A 368 12.87 -18.71 -24.59
C ASP A 368 12.09 -19.99 -24.94
N ASP A 369 12.16 -21.04 -24.12
CA ASP A 369 11.57 -22.36 -24.38
C ASP A 369 10.22 -22.52 -23.66
N ASP A 370 9.11 -22.51 -24.43
CA ASP A 370 7.73 -22.58 -23.93
C ASP A 370 7.53 -23.65 -22.83
N ASP A 371 7.94 -24.90 -23.12
CA ASP A 371 7.66 -26.05 -22.26
C ASP A 371 8.55 -26.05 -21.00
N SER A 372 9.85 -25.75 -21.13
CA SER A 372 10.75 -25.64 -19.96
C SER A 372 10.37 -24.46 -19.07
N PHE A 373 9.91 -23.34 -19.64
CA PHE A 373 9.47 -22.18 -18.88
C PHE A 373 8.13 -22.43 -18.17
N SER A 374 7.16 -23.09 -18.83
CA SER A 374 5.90 -23.47 -18.16
C SER A 374 6.17 -24.40 -16.96
N HIS A 375 6.98 -25.46 -17.14
CA HIS A 375 7.37 -26.35 -16.03
C HIS A 375 8.09 -25.60 -14.91
N PHE A 376 8.95 -24.63 -15.25
CA PHE A 376 9.64 -23.79 -14.27
C PHE A 376 8.70 -22.89 -13.46
N VAL A 377 7.70 -22.27 -14.12
CA VAL A 377 6.65 -21.49 -13.44
C VAL A 377 5.84 -22.39 -12.51
N ASP A 378 5.42 -23.55 -12.98
CA ASP A 378 4.55 -24.48 -12.25
C ASP A 378 5.22 -24.99 -10.96
N GLU A 379 6.48 -25.43 -11.06
CA GLU A 379 7.28 -25.89 -9.91
C GLU A 379 7.59 -24.75 -8.91
N LEU A 380 7.80 -23.52 -9.38
CA LEU A 380 8.04 -22.37 -8.51
C LEU A 380 6.76 -21.93 -7.77
N LEU A 381 5.60 -21.96 -8.44
CA LEU A 381 4.29 -21.74 -7.82
C LEU A 381 3.97 -22.84 -6.79
N LEU A 382 4.26 -24.11 -7.12
CA LEU A 382 4.10 -25.24 -6.20
C LEU A 382 5.00 -25.11 -4.96
N PHE A 383 6.29 -24.82 -5.14
CA PHE A 383 7.24 -24.58 -4.06
C PHE A 383 6.78 -23.45 -3.13
N ASN A 384 6.32 -22.32 -3.69
CA ASN A 384 5.78 -21.22 -2.87
C ASN A 384 4.48 -21.62 -2.14
N LYS A 385 3.61 -22.42 -2.76
CA LYS A 385 2.41 -22.98 -2.12
C LYS A 385 2.75 -23.90 -0.95
N GLU A 386 3.78 -24.75 -1.07
CA GLU A 386 4.23 -25.63 0.02
C GLU A 386 4.88 -24.86 1.17
N LEU A 387 5.68 -23.81 0.89
CA LEU A 387 6.23 -22.95 1.95
C LEU A 387 5.12 -22.32 2.82
N HIS A 388 4.05 -21.83 2.20
CA HIS A 388 2.88 -21.31 2.92
C HIS A 388 2.15 -22.42 3.68
N MET A 389 1.78 -23.53 3.01
CA MET A 389 0.86 -24.53 3.57
C MET A 389 1.51 -25.51 4.56
N ALA A 390 2.74 -25.97 4.30
CA ALA A 390 3.42 -26.98 5.11
C ALA A 390 4.36 -26.39 6.18
N HIS A 391 4.78 -25.13 6.02
CA HIS A 391 5.74 -24.48 6.92
C HIS A 391 5.23 -23.18 7.57
N SER A 392 4.00 -22.74 7.24
CA SER A 392 3.37 -21.51 7.76
C SER A 392 4.19 -20.24 7.48
N TYR A 393 5.03 -20.26 6.45
CA TYR A 393 5.89 -19.13 6.10
C TYR A 393 5.07 -18.06 5.36
N SER A 394 4.91 -16.89 5.95
CA SER A 394 4.02 -15.82 5.44
C SER A 394 4.75 -14.55 4.97
N SER A 395 6.08 -14.50 5.03
CA SER A 395 6.85 -13.31 4.66
C SER A 395 6.78 -13.02 3.15
N THR A 396 6.24 -11.85 2.80
CA THR A 396 6.15 -11.34 1.43
C THR A 396 7.48 -10.77 0.93
N GLU A 397 8.28 -10.17 1.82
CA GLU A 397 9.58 -9.54 1.50
C GLU A 397 10.59 -10.51 0.87
N HIS A 398 10.49 -11.80 1.22
CA HIS A 398 11.49 -12.82 0.91
C HIS A 398 10.91 -13.99 0.08
N SER A 399 9.81 -13.78 -0.65
CA SER A 399 9.25 -14.78 -1.58
C SER A 399 10.06 -14.88 -2.87
N CYS A 400 10.25 -16.10 -3.38
CA CYS A 400 10.88 -16.35 -4.68
C CYS A 400 10.02 -15.91 -5.88
N LEU A 401 8.74 -15.60 -5.69
CA LEU A 401 7.82 -15.18 -6.77
C LEU A 401 8.25 -13.88 -7.47
N HIS A 402 9.09 -13.04 -6.83
CA HIS A 402 9.51 -11.77 -7.41
C HIS A 402 10.27 -11.92 -8.75
N ILE A 403 10.84 -13.11 -9.01
CA ILE A 403 11.58 -13.43 -10.23
C ILE A 403 10.64 -13.58 -11.43
N LEU A 404 9.48 -14.21 -11.23
CA LEU A 404 8.40 -14.26 -12.23
C LEU A 404 7.79 -12.88 -12.50
N THR A 405 7.95 -11.94 -11.56
CA THR A 405 7.50 -10.55 -11.71
C THR A 405 8.58 -9.59 -12.23
N THR A 406 9.70 -10.10 -12.75
CA THR A 406 10.61 -9.27 -13.55
C THR A 406 10.00 -9.07 -14.94
N GLU A 407 10.11 -7.86 -15.50
CA GLU A 407 9.36 -7.41 -16.68
C GLU A 407 9.32 -8.44 -17.82
N ALA A 408 10.49 -8.94 -18.26
CA ALA A 408 10.58 -9.90 -19.35
C ALA A 408 9.91 -11.25 -19.01
N CYS A 409 10.05 -11.73 -17.77
CA CYS A 409 9.47 -13.00 -17.33
C CYS A 409 7.96 -12.88 -17.13
N LEU A 410 7.47 -11.74 -16.66
CA LEU A 410 6.04 -11.47 -16.49
C LEU A 410 5.35 -11.38 -17.85
N GLN A 411 5.88 -10.58 -18.78
CA GLN A 411 5.38 -10.47 -20.15
C GLN A 411 5.31 -11.84 -20.84
N ARG A 412 6.41 -12.63 -20.75
CA ARG A 412 6.50 -13.96 -21.35
C ARG A 412 5.51 -14.96 -20.73
N TRP A 413 5.33 -14.91 -19.41
CA TRP A 413 4.34 -15.75 -18.73
C TRP A 413 2.91 -15.36 -19.12
N VAL A 414 2.56 -14.07 -19.13
CA VAL A 414 1.23 -13.58 -19.54
C VAL A 414 0.92 -13.95 -21.00
N GLU A 415 1.91 -13.92 -21.90
CA GLU A 415 1.79 -14.40 -23.28
C GLU A 415 1.49 -15.91 -23.34
N LEU A 416 2.28 -16.73 -22.65
CA LEU A 416 2.11 -18.18 -22.64
C LEU A 416 0.80 -18.61 -21.97
N GLU A 417 0.43 -18.00 -20.85
CA GLU A 417 -0.84 -18.27 -20.16
C GLU A 417 -2.03 -17.96 -21.08
N ARG A 418 -2.01 -16.85 -21.83
CA ARG A 418 -3.01 -16.53 -22.86
C ARG A 418 -3.03 -17.59 -23.97
N LYS A 419 -1.86 -17.96 -24.51
CA LYS A 419 -1.70 -18.93 -25.61
C LYS A 419 -2.25 -20.31 -25.24
N TYR A 420 -1.89 -20.84 -24.06
CA TYR A 420 -2.39 -22.12 -23.58
C TYR A 420 -3.89 -22.06 -23.24
N ALA A 421 -4.37 -20.96 -22.66
CA ALA A 421 -5.79 -20.79 -22.33
C ALA A 421 -6.69 -20.66 -23.57
N GLU A 422 -6.25 -19.93 -24.62
CA GLU A 422 -6.96 -19.92 -25.91
C GLU A 422 -7.04 -21.32 -26.52
N SER A 423 -5.92 -22.07 -26.51
CA SER A 423 -5.87 -23.45 -27.02
C SER A 423 -6.83 -24.37 -26.26
N ASN A 424 -6.82 -24.30 -24.92
CA ASN A 424 -7.69 -25.09 -24.04
C ASN A 424 -9.17 -24.73 -24.23
N MET A 425 -9.52 -23.44 -24.24
CA MET A 425 -10.88 -22.96 -24.54
C MET A 425 -11.38 -23.50 -25.89
N ASN A 426 -10.56 -23.42 -26.94
CA ASN A 426 -10.94 -23.94 -28.26
C ASN A 426 -11.10 -25.47 -28.25
N SER A 427 -10.27 -26.21 -27.52
CA SER A 427 -10.36 -27.67 -27.36
C SER A 427 -11.66 -28.07 -26.64
N VAL A 428 -11.99 -27.39 -25.54
CA VAL A 428 -13.21 -27.59 -24.74
C VAL A 428 -14.47 -27.31 -25.57
N LEU A 429 -14.48 -26.23 -26.37
CA LEU A 429 -15.59 -25.91 -27.29
C LEU A 429 -15.70 -26.86 -28.49
N SER A 430 -14.59 -27.50 -28.90
CA SER A 430 -14.55 -28.43 -30.04
C SER A 430 -14.83 -29.89 -29.67
N SER A 431 -15.06 -30.19 -28.38
CA SER A 431 -15.44 -31.53 -27.94
C SER A 431 -16.79 -31.94 -28.53
N SER A 432 -16.94 -33.21 -28.91
CA SER A 432 -18.25 -33.78 -29.28
C SER A 432 -19.26 -33.77 -28.11
N SER A 433 -18.78 -33.60 -26.88
CA SER A 433 -19.56 -33.46 -25.65
C SER A 433 -19.68 -32.00 -25.17
N ALA A 434 -19.11 -31.02 -25.87
CA ALA A 434 -19.05 -29.61 -25.43
C ALA A 434 -20.43 -29.08 -24.97
N TRP A 435 -21.47 -29.37 -25.76
CA TRP A 435 -22.84 -28.88 -25.54
C TRP A 435 -23.74 -29.87 -24.80
N THR A 436 -23.20 -30.95 -24.24
CA THR A 436 -23.96 -31.87 -23.39
C THR A 436 -23.91 -31.45 -21.92
N PRO A 437 -25.07 -31.44 -21.20
CA PRO A 437 -25.07 -31.32 -19.75
C PRO A 437 -24.17 -32.36 -19.10
N LYS A 438 -23.33 -31.91 -18.17
CA LYS A 438 -22.25 -32.71 -17.55
C LYS A 438 -22.75 -33.81 -16.60
N TYR A 439 -23.93 -33.61 -16.00
CA TYR A 439 -24.41 -34.43 -14.88
C TYR A 439 -25.64 -35.29 -15.22
N LYS A 440 -25.85 -35.60 -16.52
CA LYS A 440 -27.02 -36.34 -17.05
C LYS A 440 -27.39 -37.61 -16.29
N ASP A 441 -26.39 -38.37 -15.83
CA ASP A 441 -26.59 -39.67 -15.17
C ASP A 441 -26.90 -39.53 -13.66
N VAL A 442 -27.02 -38.30 -13.14
CA VAL A 442 -27.28 -37.98 -11.73
C VAL A 442 -28.57 -37.15 -11.61
N SER A 443 -29.72 -37.86 -11.60
CA SER A 443 -31.07 -37.29 -11.74
C SER A 443 -31.44 -36.17 -10.75
N ASP A 444 -30.83 -36.19 -9.56
CA ASP A 444 -31.27 -35.41 -8.41
C ASP A 444 -30.44 -34.12 -8.18
N VAL A 445 -29.52 -33.78 -9.10
CA VAL A 445 -28.46 -32.77 -8.86
C VAL A 445 -28.41 -31.61 -9.88
N ASP A 446 -28.65 -31.85 -11.17
CA ASP A 446 -28.37 -30.87 -12.24
C ASP A 446 -29.52 -29.88 -12.53
N ASP A 447 -30.01 -29.17 -11.51
CA ASP A 447 -31.08 -28.15 -11.66
C ASP A 447 -30.65 -26.94 -12.54
N THR A 448 -29.34 -26.82 -12.77
CA THR A 448 -28.66 -25.80 -13.57
C THR A 448 -28.34 -26.24 -15.01
N ARG A 449 -28.48 -27.54 -15.34
CA ARG A 449 -28.31 -28.13 -16.69
C ARG A 449 -26.99 -27.72 -17.38
N ILE A 450 -25.88 -27.77 -16.64
CA ILE A 450 -24.60 -27.15 -17.01
C ILE A 450 -23.91 -27.92 -18.15
N PRO A 451 -23.66 -27.30 -19.33
CA PRO A 451 -22.89 -27.93 -20.39
C PRO A 451 -21.41 -28.08 -20.04
N GLU A 452 -20.80 -29.18 -20.48
CA GLU A 452 -19.36 -29.47 -20.26
C GLU A 452 -18.43 -28.33 -20.73
N CYS A 453 -18.79 -27.61 -21.81
CA CYS A 453 -17.96 -26.51 -22.30
C CYS A 453 -17.89 -25.32 -21.33
N ALA A 454 -19.00 -25.01 -20.64
CA ALA A 454 -19.08 -23.89 -19.71
C ALA A 454 -18.35 -24.21 -18.40
N GLU A 455 -18.52 -25.43 -17.89
CA GLU A 455 -17.75 -25.95 -16.75
C GLU A 455 -16.24 -26.00 -17.04
N GLY A 456 -15.84 -26.57 -18.18
CA GLY A 456 -14.42 -26.66 -18.56
C GLY A 456 -13.78 -25.28 -18.70
N PHE A 457 -14.52 -24.31 -19.22
CA PHE A 457 -14.10 -22.92 -19.33
C PHE A 457 -13.99 -22.21 -17.96
N MET A 458 -14.96 -22.37 -17.05
CA MET A 458 -14.86 -21.81 -15.69
C MET A 458 -13.77 -22.50 -14.85
N THR A 459 -13.52 -23.79 -15.08
CA THR A 459 -12.38 -24.53 -14.51
C THR A 459 -11.04 -23.94 -14.99
N LEU A 460 -10.91 -23.67 -16.30
CA LEU A 460 -9.74 -23.00 -16.88
C LEU A 460 -9.51 -21.62 -16.25
N LEU A 461 -10.55 -20.78 -16.15
CA LEU A 461 -10.43 -19.47 -15.49
C LEU A 461 -10.06 -19.61 -14.00
N SER A 462 -10.53 -20.66 -13.32
CA SER A 462 -10.17 -20.92 -11.91
C SER A 462 -8.69 -21.26 -11.76
N VAL A 463 -8.15 -22.10 -12.65
CA VAL A 463 -6.72 -22.44 -12.70
C VAL A 463 -5.86 -21.20 -12.93
N ILE A 464 -6.22 -20.34 -13.88
CA ILE A 464 -5.54 -19.05 -14.11
C ILE A 464 -5.58 -18.18 -12.84
N THR A 465 -6.75 -18.08 -12.20
CA THR A 465 -6.93 -17.30 -10.97
C THR A 465 -5.94 -17.71 -9.88
N ASP A 466 -5.87 -19.01 -9.58
CA ASP A 466 -5.02 -19.51 -8.49
C ASP A 466 -3.51 -19.35 -8.76
N ARG A 467 -3.10 -19.28 -10.03
CA ARG A 467 -1.70 -19.03 -10.43
C ARG A 467 -1.25 -17.60 -10.09
N TYR A 468 -2.11 -16.59 -10.28
CA TYR A 468 -1.77 -15.19 -9.97
C TYR A 468 -2.28 -14.68 -8.60
N ARG A 469 -3.24 -15.36 -7.95
CA ARG A 469 -3.86 -14.97 -6.65
C ARG A 469 -2.84 -14.67 -5.54
N LYS A 470 -1.60 -15.17 -5.65
CA LYS A 470 -0.51 -15.01 -4.66
C LYS A 470 0.65 -14.09 -5.10
N LEU A 471 0.58 -13.43 -6.27
CA LEU A 471 1.61 -12.47 -6.66
C LEU A 471 1.64 -11.24 -5.72
N PRO A 472 2.83 -10.67 -5.40
CA PRO A 472 2.91 -9.56 -4.43
C PRO A 472 2.29 -8.24 -4.90
N ASN A 473 2.48 -7.88 -6.16
CA ASN A 473 2.02 -6.61 -6.73
C ASN A 473 0.66 -6.75 -7.43
N VAL A 474 -0.26 -5.80 -7.20
CA VAL A 474 -1.61 -5.79 -7.77
C VAL A 474 -1.59 -5.58 -9.28
N GLU A 475 -0.69 -4.71 -9.76
CA GLU A 475 -0.51 -4.42 -11.19
C GLU A 475 -0.18 -5.69 -12.00
N HIS A 476 0.52 -6.65 -11.38
CA HIS A 476 0.84 -7.93 -12.02
C HIS A 476 -0.33 -8.91 -11.96
N GLN A 477 -1.14 -8.87 -10.89
CA GLN A 477 -2.40 -9.63 -10.81
C GLN A 477 -3.40 -9.15 -11.88
N GLU A 478 -3.42 -7.85 -12.16
CA GLU A 478 -4.27 -7.24 -13.18
C GLU A 478 -3.92 -7.69 -14.61
N GLN A 479 -2.65 -7.90 -14.94
CA GLN A 479 -2.25 -8.41 -16.26
C GLN A 479 -2.84 -9.80 -16.56
N PHE A 480 -3.01 -10.66 -15.55
CA PHE A 480 -3.71 -11.94 -15.71
C PHE A 480 -5.23 -11.79 -15.70
N LEU A 481 -5.80 -10.83 -14.96
CA LEU A 481 -7.21 -10.49 -15.07
C LEU A 481 -7.57 -10.07 -16.51
N GLU A 482 -6.72 -9.30 -17.20
CA GLU A 482 -6.92 -8.97 -18.62
C GLU A 482 -6.91 -10.20 -19.54
N VAL A 483 -6.12 -11.24 -19.23
CA VAL A 483 -6.20 -12.53 -19.95
C VAL A 483 -7.56 -13.19 -19.71
N GLN A 484 -8.06 -13.20 -18.47
CA GLN A 484 -9.38 -13.75 -18.15
C GLN A 484 -10.53 -12.98 -18.83
N LEU A 485 -10.51 -11.64 -18.78
CA LEU A 485 -11.52 -10.78 -19.41
C LEU A 485 -11.51 -10.93 -20.94
N PHE A 486 -10.33 -11.05 -21.55
CA PHE A 486 -10.20 -11.34 -22.98
C PHE A 486 -10.77 -12.72 -23.35
N LEU A 487 -10.47 -13.77 -22.58
CA LEU A 487 -11.03 -15.12 -22.79
C LEU A 487 -12.57 -15.10 -22.63
N LEU A 488 -13.07 -14.39 -21.63
CA LEU A 488 -14.51 -14.20 -21.39
C LEU A 488 -15.23 -13.54 -22.57
N LYS A 489 -14.68 -12.43 -23.09
CA LYS A 489 -15.23 -11.75 -24.28
C LYS A 489 -15.22 -12.65 -25.52
N ARG A 490 -14.20 -13.52 -25.67
CA ARG A 490 -14.15 -14.52 -26.75
C ARG A 490 -15.15 -15.66 -26.55
N PHE A 491 -15.35 -16.13 -25.33
CA PHE A 491 -16.33 -17.17 -25.02
C PHE A 491 -17.75 -16.67 -25.31
N ILE A 492 -18.10 -15.46 -24.85
CA ILE A 492 -19.36 -14.77 -25.17
C ILE A 492 -19.54 -14.63 -26.69
N SER A 493 -18.49 -14.21 -27.40
CA SER A 493 -18.53 -14.11 -28.87
C SER A 493 -18.86 -15.45 -29.55
N ARG A 494 -18.40 -16.60 -29.01
CA ARG A 494 -18.82 -17.92 -29.51
C ARG A 494 -20.25 -18.26 -29.08
N LEU A 495 -20.68 -17.97 -27.85
CA LEU A 495 -22.08 -18.19 -27.43
C LEU A 495 -23.08 -17.43 -28.33
N MET A 496 -22.78 -16.17 -28.65
CA MET A 496 -23.59 -15.35 -29.56
C MET A 496 -23.68 -15.97 -30.97
N LEU A 497 -22.55 -16.48 -31.48
CA LEU A 497 -22.51 -17.14 -32.79
C LEU A 497 -23.27 -18.47 -32.80
N GLU A 498 -23.13 -19.31 -31.76
CA GLU A 498 -23.85 -20.58 -31.60
C GLU A 498 -25.37 -20.37 -31.46
N ALA A 499 -25.79 -19.30 -30.78
CA ALA A 499 -27.19 -18.90 -30.66
C ALA A 499 -27.78 -18.48 -32.01
N GLU A 500 -27.08 -17.66 -32.79
CA GLU A 500 -27.55 -17.22 -34.11
C GLU A 500 -27.52 -18.36 -35.14
N GLU A 501 -26.46 -19.20 -35.15
CA GLU A 501 -26.37 -20.41 -35.98
C GLU A 501 -27.53 -21.39 -35.71
N THR A 502 -28.09 -21.42 -34.49
CA THR A 502 -29.22 -22.29 -34.11
C THR A 502 -30.57 -21.60 -33.96
N LYS A 503 -30.67 -20.30 -34.29
CA LYS A 503 -31.91 -19.47 -34.24
C LYS A 503 -33.07 -20.01 -35.08
N PHE A 504 -32.80 -20.89 -36.06
CA PHE A 504 -33.86 -21.57 -36.81
C PHE A 504 -34.66 -22.58 -35.96
N SER A 505 -34.14 -23.00 -34.81
CA SER A 505 -34.80 -23.90 -33.86
C SER A 505 -34.56 -23.48 -32.38
N PRO A 506 -35.14 -22.35 -31.92
CA PRO A 506 -34.91 -21.82 -30.56
C PRO A 506 -35.36 -22.74 -29.41
N ALA A 507 -36.24 -23.70 -29.67
CA ALA A 507 -36.67 -24.72 -28.71
C ALA A 507 -36.03 -26.09 -29.03
N GLY A 508 -34.75 -26.09 -29.39
CA GLY A 508 -33.93 -27.27 -29.65
C GLY A 508 -32.78 -27.45 -28.63
N PRO A 509 -32.22 -28.67 -28.49
CA PRO A 509 -31.26 -28.98 -27.42
C PRO A 509 -30.03 -28.07 -27.38
N HIS A 510 -29.47 -27.75 -28.55
CA HIS A 510 -28.26 -26.91 -28.64
C HIS A 510 -28.51 -25.48 -28.18
N TYR A 511 -29.60 -24.86 -28.64
CA TYR A 511 -29.99 -23.50 -28.25
C TYR A 511 -30.26 -23.43 -26.73
N CYS A 512 -30.88 -24.47 -26.17
CA CYS A 512 -31.07 -24.60 -24.72
C CYS A 512 -29.73 -24.74 -23.97
N SER A 513 -28.79 -25.55 -24.48
CA SER A 513 -27.44 -25.67 -23.90
C SER A 513 -26.66 -24.36 -23.95
N VAL A 514 -26.69 -23.61 -25.05
CA VAL A 514 -26.05 -22.28 -25.16
C VAL A 514 -26.65 -21.31 -24.13
N LEU A 515 -27.97 -21.34 -23.94
CA LEU A 515 -28.68 -20.51 -22.95
C LEU A 515 -28.31 -20.88 -21.51
N ASN A 516 -28.18 -22.18 -21.19
CA ASN A 516 -27.69 -22.65 -19.89
C ASN A 516 -26.24 -22.22 -19.66
N ALA A 517 -25.36 -22.33 -20.67
CA ALA A 517 -23.96 -21.90 -20.59
C ALA A 517 -23.84 -20.40 -20.27
N ALA A 518 -24.59 -19.55 -20.97
CA ALA A 518 -24.60 -18.11 -20.74
C ALA A 518 -25.05 -17.77 -19.30
N ASN A 519 -26.13 -18.40 -18.83
CA ASN A 519 -26.66 -18.18 -17.49
C ASN A 519 -25.71 -18.69 -16.39
N TYR A 520 -25.10 -19.87 -16.57
CA TYR A 520 -24.17 -20.47 -15.62
C TYR A 520 -22.89 -19.64 -15.44
N VAL A 521 -22.26 -19.22 -16.54
CA VAL A 521 -21.08 -18.35 -16.50
C VAL A 521 -21.43 -17.02 -15.83
N ASN A 522 -22.59 -16.44 -16.12
CA ASN A 522 -23.01 -15.19 -15.47
C ASN A 522 -23.16 -15.32 -13.94
N LEU A 523 -23.79 -16.41 -13.46
CA LEU A 523 -23.96 -16.66 -12.02
C LEU A 523 -22.60 -16.77 -11.31
N ILE A 524 -21.66 -17.53 -11.87
CA ILE A 524 -20.32 -17.67 -11.25
C ILE A 524 -19.53 -16.36 -11.29
N LEU A 525 -19.65 -15.55 -12.34
CA LEU A 525 -19.00 -14.22 -12.38
C LEU A 525 -19.59 -13.24 -11.35
N GLN A 526 -20.88 -13.37 -11.03
CA GLN A 526 -21.51 -12.62 -9.93
C GLN A 526 -20.94 -13.08 -8.58
N GLU A 527 -20.89 -14.38 -8.29
CA GLU A 527 -20.23 -14.93 -7.09
C GLU A 527 -18.74 -14.56 -7.00
N TRP A 528 -18.03 -14.50 -8.13
CA TRP A 528 -16.62 -14.11 -8.16
C TRP A 528 -16.42 -12.63 -7.89
N SER A 529 -17.36 -11.77 -8.28
CA SER A 529 -17.27 -10.32 -8.00
C SER A 529 -17.21 -10.00 -6.50
N GLU A 530 -17.79 -10.86 -5.66
CA GLU A 530 -17.78 -10.73 -4.19
C GLU A 530 -16.48 -11.27 -3.54
N GLN A 531 -15.61 -11.98 -4.28
CA GLN A 531 -14.37 -12.49 -3.72
C GLN A 531 -13.34 -11.36 -3.50
N MET A 532 -12.69 -11.38 -2.34
CA MET A 532 -11.68 -10.38 -1.92
C MET A 532 -10.54 -10.14 -2.93
N LEU A 533 -10.21 -11.11 -3.80
CA LEU A 533 -9.24 -10.91 -4.89
C LEU A 533 -9.76 -9.92 -5.95
N PHE A 534 -10.99 -10.12 -6.41
CA PHE A 534 -11.58 -9.33 -7.49
C PHE A 534 -12.10 -7.97 -6.97
N LEU A 535 -12.52 -7.90 -5.71
CA LEU A 535 -12.77 -6.61 -5.02
C LEU A 535 -11.49 -5.76 -4.93
N LYS A 536 -10.35 -6.33 -4.53
CA LYS A 536 -9.04 -5.65 -4.51
C LYS A 536 -8.61 -5.15 -5.90
N LEU A 537 -8.87 -5.95 -6.94
CA LEU A 537 -8.59 -5.55 -8.33
C LEU A 537 -9.54 -4.46 -8.83
N CYS A 538 -10.81 -4.48 -8.39
CA CYS A 538 -11.78 -3.42 -8.66
C CYS A 538 -11.34 -2.08 -8.03
N GLU A 539 -10.89 -2.10 -6.77
CA GLU A 539 -10.36 -0.94 -6.06
C GLU A 539 -9.15 -0.34 -6.78
N HIS A 540 -8.22 -1.19 -7.23
CA HIS A 540 -7.03 -0.77 -7.95
C HIS A 540 -7.35 -0.12 -9.31
N ARG A 541 -8.36 -0.64 -10.04
CA ARG A 541 -8.85 -0.04 -11.29
C ARG A 541 -9.62 1.25 -11.09
N ASN A 542 -10.36 1.38 -9.99
CA ASN A 542 -11.27 2.50 -9.72
C ASN A 542 -10.89 3.26 -8.43
N PRO A 543 -9.65 3.78 -8.29
CA PRO A 543 -9.19 4.43 -7.05
C PRO A 543 -10.02 5.68 -6.68
N SER A 544 -10.69 6.28 -7.66
CA SER A 544 -11.61 7.41 -7.50
C SER A 544 -12.85 7.12 -6.66
N ILE A 545 -13.18 5.84 -6.42
CA ILE A 545 -14.35 5.43 -5.62
C ILE A 545 -13.97 5.17 -4.14
N GLY A 546 -12.70 4.89 -3.83
CA GLY A 546 -12.23 4.52 -2.50
C GLY A 546 -12.15 5.64 -1.45
N TYR A 547 -12.50 6.89 -1.78
CA TYR A 547 -12.28 8.08 -0.95
C TYR A 547 -13.55 8.82 -0.49
N VAL A 548 -14.61 8.08 -0.15
CA VAL A 548 -15.68 8.64 0.71
C VAL A 548 -15.31 8.40 2.18
N LYS A 549 -14.76 9.43 2.83
CA LYS A 549 -14.47 9.40 4.27
C LYS A 549 -15.76 9.30 5.09
N SER A 550 -15.88 8.25 5.88
CA SER A 550 -16.95 8.05 6.86
C SER A 550 -16.73 8.86 8.15
N GLU A 551 -16.61 10.20 8.03
CA GLU A 551 -16.47 11.12 9.17
C GLU A 551 -17.63 12.15 9.25
N ASP A 552 -18.19 12.63 8.14
CA ASP A 552 -19.26 13.65 8.13
C ASP A 552 -20.69 13.06 8.19
N MET A 553 -20.98 12.21 9.20
CA MET A 553 -22.34 11.68 9.44
C MET A 553 -23.01 12.24 10.71
N PHE A 554 -22.70 13.48 11.10
CA PHE A 554 -23.42 14.24 12.14
C PHE A 554 -23.39 15.74 11.82
N GLY A 555 -24.40 16.28 11.11
CA GLY A 555 -24.41 17.74 10.91
C GLY A 555 -25.37 18.45 9.96
N SER A 556 -26.60 17.99 9.69
CA SER A 556 -27.78 18.87 9.47
C SER A 556 -29.05 18.09 9.16
N GLU A 557 -30.09 18.28 9.97
CA GLU A 557 -31.47 18.03 9.55
C GLU A 557 -32.01 19.24 8.76
N ASN A 558 -33.11 19.05 8.03
CA ASN A 558 -33.85 20.03 7.23
C ASN A 558 -33.29 20.38 5.83
N HIS A 559 -33.63 19.54 4.86
CA HIS A 559 -34.51 19.99 3.79
C HIS A 559 -35.35 18.82 3.26
N VAL A 560 -36.67 18.99 3.17
CA VAL A 560 -37.56 18.07 2.46
C VAL A 560 -37.81 18.66 1.08
N GLY A 561 -37.54 17.87 0.06
CA GLY A 561 -37.83 18.11 -1.34
C GLY A 561 -37.69 16.78 -2.08
N ASP A 562 -38.68 16.44 -2.89
CA ASP A 562 -38.68 15.19 -3.66
C ASP A 562 -37.73 15.27 -4.87
N ASP A 563 -37.60 14.11 -5.53
CA ASP A 563 -36.84 13.80 -6.75
C ASP A 563 -35.31 13.56 -6.64
N GLU A 564 -34.86 12.67 -7.52
CA GLU A 564 -33.53 12.09 -7.69
C GLU A 564 -32.98 11.21 -6.55
N GLU A 565 -33.11 9.88 -6.73
CA GLU A 565 -32.27 8.88 -6.07
C GLU A 565 -30.79 9.09 -6.43
N HIS A 566 -30.07 9.88 -5.62
CA HIS A 566 -28.61 9.90 -5.62
C HIS A 566 -28.06 8.59 -5.03
N GLY A 567 -28.16 7.53 -5.84
CA GLY A 567 -27.68 6.20 -5.49
C GLY A 567 -26.21 6.22 -5.09
N VAL A 568 -25.91 5.58 -3.97
CA VAL A 568 -24.52 5.34 -3.52
C VAL A 568 -23.73 4.75 -4.69
N PRO A 569 -22.51 5.25 -5.00
CA PRO A 569 -21.73 4.73 -6.13
C PRO A 569 -21.41 3.25 -5.96
N TYR A 570 -22.26 2.39 -6.54
CA TYR A 570 -22.10 0.94 -6.48
C TYR A 570 -20.79 0.57 -7.16
N MET A 571 -19.93 -0.16 -6.44
CA MET A 571 -18.57 -0.43 -6.87
C MET A 571 -18.59 -1.43 -8.04
N LYS A 572 -18.54 -0.91 -9.26
CA LYS A 572 -18.72 -1.70 -10.49
C LYS A 572 -17.71 -2.83 -10.58
N SER A 573 -18.22 -4.06 -10.67
CA SER A 573 -17.43 -5.28 -10.74
C SER A 573 -16.39 -5.23 -11.87
N VAL A 574 -15.23 -5.87 -11.69
CA VAL A 574 -14.29 -6.09 -12.79
C VAL A 574 -14.88 -6.92 -13.93
N PHE A 575 -15.99 -7.63 -13.68
CA PHE A 575 -16.74 -8.43 -14.65
C PHE A 575 -18.01 -7.74 -15.18
N GLU A 576 -18.29 -6.47 -14.83
CA GLU A 576 -19.54 -5.76 -15.16
C GLU A 576 -19.92 -5.85 -16.65
N GLU A 577 -19.01 -5.47 -17.55
CA GLU A 577 -19.22 -5.50 -19.01
C GLU A 577 -19.52 -6.92 -19.54
N VAL A 578 -18.89 -7.92 -18.93
CA VAL A 578 -18.98 -9.34 -19.30
C VAL A 578 -20.31 -9.93 -18.81
N THR A 579 -20.72 -9.62 -17.58
CA THR A 579 -21.99 -10.06 -16.99
C THR A 579 -23.18 -9.38 -17.68
N GLN A 580 -23.09 -8.09 -18.00
CA GLN A 580 -24.11 -7.43 -18.83
C GLN A 580 -24.23 -8.10 -20.21
N SER A 581 -23.12 -8.35 -20.89
CA SER A 581 -23.12 -9.02 -22.21
C SER A 581 -23.73 -10.43 -22.19
N LEU A 582 -23.58 -11.17 -21.08
CA LEU A 582 -24.22 -12.48 -20.86
C LEU A 582 -25.71 -12.37 -20.56
N GLN A 583 -26.10 -11.35 -19.78
CA GLN A 583 -27.50 -11.05 -19.48
C GLN A 583 -28.27 -10.62 -20.74
N ASP A 584 -27.70 -9.73 -21.55
CA ASP A 584 -28.28 -9.27 -22.82
C ASP A 584 -28.51 -10.44 -23.79
N LEU A 585 -27.51 -11.32 -23.93
CA LEU A 585 -27.63 -12.55 -24.72
C LEU A 585 -28.74 -13.46 -24.21
N LYS A 586 -28.82 -13.67 -22.89
CA LYS A 586 -29.84 -14.51 -22.24
C LYS A 586 -31.24 -13.96 -22.47
N GLU A 587 -31.45 -12.65 -22.33
CA GLU A 587 -32.74 -11.99 -22.57
C GLU A 587 -33.15 -12.05 -24.05
N HIS A 588 -32.22 -11.80 -24.97
CA HIS A 588 -32.48 -11.94 -26.41
C HIS A 588 -32.89 -13.37 -26.79
N MET A 589 -32.16 -14.38 -26.29
CA MET A 589 -32.47 -15.78 -26.55
C MET A 589 -33.80 -16.24 -25.95
N ILE A 590 -34.15 -15.74 -24.76
CA ILE A 590 -35.47 -15.97 -24.16
C ILE A 590 -36.58 -15.36 -25.03
N SER A 591 -36.38 -14.14 -25.55
CA SER A 591 -37.34 -13.47 -26.43
C SER A 591 -37.58 -14.22 -27.75
N ASP A 592 -36.51 -14.63 -28.44
CA ASP A 592 -36.58 -15.45 -29.67
C ASP A 592 -37.37 -16.76 -29.44
N LEU A 593 -37.09 -17.44 -28.33
CA LEU A 593 -37.72 -18.70 -27.93
C LEU A 593 -39.21 -18.51 -27.62
N VAL A 594 -39.55 -17.45 -26.87
CA VAL A 594 -40.94 -17.07 -26.57
C VAL A 594 -41.71 -16.75 -27.85
N GLU A 595 -41.15 -15.95 -28.78
CA GLU A 595 -41.80 -15.67 -30.08
C GLU A 595 -42.02 -16.95 -30.87
N HIS A 596 -41.01 -17.82 -31.00
CA HIS A 596 -41.10 -19.07 -31.75
C HIS A 596 -42.27 -19.95 -31.27
N VAL A 597 -42.39 -20.15 -29.95
CA VAL A 597 -43.47 -20.98 -29.38
C VAL A 597 -44.84 -20.31 -29.54
N VAL A 598 -44.95 -18.99 -29.33
CA VAL A 598 -46.20 -18.23 -29.54
C VAL A 598 -46.63 -18.26 -31.02
N LYS A 599 -45.69 -18.18 -31.96
CA LYS A 599 -45.90 -18.27 -33.42
C LYS A 599 -46.37 -19.66 -33.87
N GLY A 600 -45.85 -20.71 -33.23
CA GLY A 600 -46.35 -22.07 -33.37
C GLY A 600 -47.79 -22.22 -32.87
N PHE A 601 -48.05 -21.81 -31.62
CA PHE A 601 -49.38 -21.84 -31.01
C PHE A 601 -50.42 -21.06 -31.84
N ARG A 602 -50.08 -19.83 -32.25
CA ARG A 602 -50.86 -18.97 -33.17
C ARG A 602 -51.17 -19.62 -34.52
N THR A 603 -50.28 -20.48 -35.00
CA THR A 603 -50.51 -21.20 -36.27
C THR A 603 -51.49 -22.35 -36.09
N LEU A 604 -51.40 -23.06 -34.97
CA LEU A 604 -52.27 -24.19 -34.61
C LEU A 604 -53.63 -23.77 -34.04
N SER A 605 -53.79 -22.55 -33.53
CA SER A 605 -55.08 -22.03 -33.04
C SER A 605 -56.03 -21.54 -34.14
N LYS A 606 -55.59 -21.54 -35.41
CA LYS A 606 -56.40 -21.10 -36.56
C LYS A 606 -57.71 -21.88 -36.77
N PRO A 607 -57.85 -23.18 -36.44
CA PRO A 607 -59.14 -23.87 -36.42
C PRO A 607 -60.02 -23.40 -35.27
N TYR A 608 -59.46 -23.27 -34.06
CA TYR A 608 -60.17 -22.83 -32.85
C TYR A 608 -60.78 -21.42 -32.99
N LYS A 609 -60.02 -20.50 -33.61
CA LYS A 609 -60.50 -19.15 -33.99
C LYS A 609 -61.65 -19.16 -35.01
N LYS A 610 -61.87 -20.27 -35.72
CA LYS A 610 -62.95 -20.44 -36.72
C LYS A 610 -64.15 -21.23 -36.18
N GLU A 611 -64.17 -21.56 -34.89
CA GLU A 611 -65.33 -22.20 -34.27
C GLU A 611 -66.58 -21.32 -34.33
N LYS A 612 -67.75 -21.96 -34.39
CA LYS A 612 -69.04 -21.27 -34.47
C LYS A 612 -69.53 -20.86 -33.09
N TRP A 613 -68.75 -20.03 -32.39
CA TRP A 613 -68.99 -19.55 -31.02
C TRP A 613 -70.38 -18.97 -30.74
N HIS A 614 -71.07 -18.47 -31.77
CA HIS A 614 -72.44 -17.95 -31.70
C HIS A 614 -73.54 -19.03 -31.85
N ALA A 615 -73.18 -20.30 -32.11
CA ALA A 615 -74.09 -21.40 -32.45
C ALA A 615 -73.88 -22.66 -31.60
N PHE A 616 -73.16 -22.58 -30.48
CA PHE A 616 -73.07 -23.67 -29.51
C PHE A 616 -74.43 -23.94 -28.82
N PRO A 617 -74.72 -25.18 -28.39
CA PRO A 617 -75.92 -25.50 -27.62
C PRO A 617 -75.94 -24.77 -26.26
N SER A 618 -77.10 -24.61 -25.62
CA SER A 618 -77.16 -24.00 -24.29
C SER A 618 -76.39 -24.86 -23.28
N PRO A 619 -75.72 -24.29 -22.27
CA PRO A 619 -75.10 -25.08 -21.19
C PRO A 619 -76.08 -26.00 -20.44
N LYS A 620 -77.39 -25.72 -20.56
CA LYS A 620 -78.50 -26.52 -19.99
C LYS A 620 -78.81 -27.79 -20.79
N ASP A 621 -78.42 -27.83 -22.07
CA ASP A 621 -78.66 -28.94 -23.01
C ASP A 621 -77.46 -29.91 -23.09
N VAL A 622 -76.33 -29.56 -22.44
CA VAL A 622 -75.05 -30.29 -22.51
C VAL A 622 -74.86 -31.14 -21.26
N ILE A 623 -74.89 -32.47 -21.43
CA ILE A 623 -74.76 -33.44 -20.33
C ILE A 623 -73.34 -33.44 -19.71
N LEU A 624 -72.32 -33.24 -20.54
CA LEU A 624 -70.91 -33.17 -20.14
C LEU A 624 -70.15 -32.26 -21.10
N MET A 625 -69.39 -31.31 -20.56
CA MET A 625 -68.48 -30.49 -21.36
C MET A 625 -67.15 -31.22 -21.59
N THR A 626 -66.65 -31.16 -22.81
CA THR A 626 -65.36 -31.73 -23.24
C THR A 626 -64.54 -30.65 -23.94
N LEU A 627 -63.22 -30.82 -24.01
CA LEU A 627 -62.34 -29.90 -24.77
C LEU A 627 -62.79 -29.80 -26.23
N SER A 628 -62.90 -28.58 -26.76
CA SER A 628 -63.16 -28.34 -28.19
C SER A 628 -62.10 -29.03 -29.05
N SER A 629 -62.51 -29.86 -30.02
CA SER A 629 -61.57 -30.67 -30.82
C SER A 629 -60.57 -29.85 -31.61
N SER A 630 -60.95 -28.63 -32.01
CA SER A 630 -60.10 -27.63 -32.66
C SER A 630 -59.04 -26.99 -31.75
N ALA A 631 -59.15 -27.14 -30.42
CA ALA A 631 -58.15 -26.70 -29.45
C ALA A 631 -57.06 -27.75 -29.17
N CYS A 632 -57.32 -29.03 -29.47
CA CYS A 632 -56.44 -30.14 -29.10
C CYS A 632 -55.01 -29.98 -29.62
N GLU A 633 -54.82 -29.63 -30.90
CA GLU A 633 -53.48 -29.50 -31.49
C GLU A 633 -52.65 -28.36 -30.86
N MET A 634 -53.26 -27.19 -30.62
CA MET A 634 -52.55 -26.05 -30.01
C MET A 634 -52.16 -26.32 -28.54
N LEU A 635 -52.99 -27.03 -27.78
CA LEU A 635 -52.70 -27.39 -26.38
C LEU A 635 -51.68 -28.54 -26.28
N LEU A 636 -51.76 -29.55 -27.15
CA LEU A 636 -50.77 -30.63 -27.21
C LEU A 636 -49.39 -30.10 -27.63
N PHE A 637 -49.33 -29.18 -28.60
CA PHE A 637 -48.10 -28.49 -28.97
C PHE A 637 -47.50 -27.72 -27.78
N LEU A 638 -48.32 -26.94 -27.06
CA LEU A 638 -47.85 -26.16 -25.92
C LEU A 638 -47.34 -27.07 -24.78
N LYS A 639 -48.06 -28.15 -24.46
CA LYS A 639 -47.62 -29.14 -23.46
C LYS A 639 -46.30 -29.80 -23.85
N GLY A 640 -46.17 -30.25 -25.11
CA GLY A 640 -44.94 -30.86 -25.61
C GLY A 640 -43.75 -29.89 -25.58
N ARG A 641 -43.99 -28.59 -25.85
CA ARG A 641 -42.96 -27.56 -25.71
C ARG A 641 -42.56 -27.32 -24.26
N PHE A 642 -43.50 -27.25 -23.31
CA PHE A 642 -43.14 -27.11 -21.90
C PHE A 642 -42.31 -28.28 -21.39
N GLN A 643 -42.68 -29.53 -21.72
CA GLN A 643 -41.89 -30.71 -21.34
C GLN A 643 -40.45 -30.62 -21.88
N ILE A 644 -40.27 -30.38 -23.18
CA ILE A 644 -38.93 -30.27 -23.80
C ILE A 644 -38.07 -29.18 -23.13
N LEU A 645 -38.68 -28.02 -22.84
CA LEU A 645 -37.98 -26.89 -22.22
C LEU A 645 -37.64 -27.17 -20.74
N GLN A 646 -38.52 -27.86 -20.00
CA GLN A 646 -38.30 -28.27 -18.61
C GLN A 646 -37.24 -29.37 -18.47
N GLU A 647 -37.14 -30.26 -19.46
CA GLU A 647 -36.09 -31.28 -19.52
C GLU A 647 -34.71 -30.64 -19.79
N GLN A 648 -34.64 -29.63 -20.67
CA GLN A 648 -33.38 -29.12 -21.23
C GLN A 648 -32.81 -27.85 -20.58
N LEU A 649 -33.62 -27.02 -19.92
CA LEU A 649 -33.18 -25.73 -19.36
C LEU A 649 -33.02 -25.77 -17.84
N ALA A 650 -32.14 -24.90 -17.33
CA ALA A 650 -32.06 -24.62 -15.91
C ALA A 650 -33.41 -24.11 -15.35
N SER A 651 -33.74 -24.49 -14.11
CA SER A 651 -35.04 -24.17 -13.48
C SER A 651 -35.37 -22.67 -13.48
N THR A 652 -34.37 -21.82 -13.24
CA THR A 652 -34.47 -20.36 -13.24
C THR A 652 -34.83 -19.79 -14.61
N ILE A 653 -34.22 -20.31 -15.68
CA ILE A 653 -34.44 -19.92 -17.07
C ILE A 653 -35.83 -20.38 -17.53
N PHE A 654 -36.18 -21.64 -17.27
CA PHE A 654 -37.51 -22.17 -17.52
C PHE A 654 -38.60 -21.36 -16.78
N SER A 655 -38.31 -20.97 -15.54
CA SER A 655 -39.18 -20.14 -14.70
C SER A 655 -39.37 -18.72 -15.25
N ALA A 656 -38.44 -18.16 -16.02
CA ALA A 656 -38.68 -16.94 -16.79
C ALA A 656 -39.57 -17.23 -18.01
N ILE A 657 -39.15 -18.18 -18.86
CA ILE A 657 -39.79 -18.51 -20.13
C ILE A 657 -41.27 -18.84 -19.97
N TRP A 658 -41.69 -19.68 -19.01
CA TRP A 658 -43.12 -20.00 -18.88
C TRP A 658 -43.98 -18.81 -18.47
N LYS A 659 -43.43 -17.87 -17.67
CA LYS A 659 -44.14 -16.65 -17.28
C LYS A 659 -44.33 -15.71 -18.47
N ASP A 660 -43.31 -15.57 -19.31
CA ASP A 660 -43.37 -14.71 -20.50
C ASP A 660 -44.20 -15.33 -21.63
N LEU A 661 -44.16 -16.66 -21.79
CA LEU A 661 -45.13 -17.41 -22.59
C LEU A 661 -46.55 -17.18 -22.08
N ALA A 662 -46.81 -17.26 -20.77
CA ALA A 662 -48.15 -17.02 -20.23
C ALA A 662 -48.65 -15.60 -20.51
N LYS A 663 -47.81 -14.56 -20.31
CA LYS A 663 -48.12 -13.17 -20.67
C LYS A 663 -48.45 -13.02 -22.17
N ALA A 664 -47.62 -13.59 -23.03
CA ALA A 664 -47.76 -13.48 -24.49
C ALA A 664 -48.98 -14.26 -25.03
N LEU A 665 -49.23 -15.46 -24.49
CA LEU A 665 -50.41 -16.28 -24.82
C LEU A 665 -51.70 -15.62 -24.32
N ASN A 666 -51.70 -15.05 -23.11
CA ASN A 666 -52.80 -14.24 -22.58
C ASN A 666 -53.16 -13.09 -23.54
N LYS A 667 -52.16 -12.28 -23.93
CA LYS A 667 -52.38 -11.20 -24.91
C LYS A 667 -52.90 -11.73 -26.24
N PHE A 668 -52.29 -12.77 -26.80
CA PHE A 668 -52.70 -13.35 -28.08
C PHE A 668 -54.14 -13.90 -28.07
N ILE A 669 -54.51 -14.66 -27.04
CA ILE A 669 -55.87 -15.22 -26.91
C ILE A 669 -56.89 -14.10 -26.75
N TYR A 670 -56.57 -13.07 -25.97
CA TYR A 670 -57.42 -11.90 -25.80
C TYR A 670 -57.60 -11.12 -27.11
N ASP A 671 -56.52 -10.62 -27.70
CA ASP A 671 -56.52 -9.74 -28.88
C ASP A 671 -57.07 -10.44 -30.13
N GLU A 672 -56.68 -11.70 -30.38
CA GLU A 672 -56.88 -12.37 -31.68
C GLU A 672 -57.79 -13.60 -31.65
N ILE A 673 -58.29 -14.03 -30.49
CA ILE A 673 -59.30 -15.10 -30.42
C ILE A 673 -60.59 -14.55 -29.81
N ILE A 674 -60.52 -13.86 -28.67
CA ILE A 674 -61.71 -13.33 -28.00
C ILE A 674 -62.28 -12.14 -28.77
N LEU A 675 -61.50 -11.07 -28.99
CA LEU A 675 -62.01 -9.83 -29.60
C LEU A 675 -62.44 -9.97 -31.08
N GLU A 676 -62.04 -11.03 -31.77
CA GLU A 676 -62.47 -11.32 -33.16
C GLU A 676 -63.68 -12.27 -33.25
N CYS A 677 -64.12 -12.89 -32.15
CA CYS A 677 -65.21 -13.87 -32.12
C CYS A 677 -66.50 -13.29 -31.51
N HIS A 678 -67.65 -13.85 -31.89
CA HIS A 678 -68.96 -13.50 -31.34
C HIS A 678 -69.58 -14.73 -30.65
N PHE A 679 -70.10 -14.55 -29.45
CA PHE A 679 -70.41 -15.65 -28.52
C PHE A 679 -71.90 -15.70 -28.14
N ASN A 680 -72.44 -16.91 -28.01
CA ASN A 680 -73.68 -17.16 -27.28
C ASN A 680 -73.39 -17.71 -25.86
N GLU A 681 -74.44 -18.00 -25.06
CA GLU A 681 -74.28 -18.54 -23.69
C GLU A 681 -73.48 -19.85 -23.67
N GLY A 682 -73.67 -20.72 -24.67
CA GLY A 682 -72.94 -21.97 -24.84
C GLY A 682 -71.47 -21.78 -25.19
N GLY A 683 -71.19 -20.91 -26.16
CA GLY A 683 -69.82 -20.63 -26.63
C GLY A 683 -69.00 -19.88 -25.59
N ALA A 684 -69.61 -18.96 -24.84
CA ALA A 684 -68.96 -18.30 -23.70
C ALA A 684 -68.57 -19.30 -22.60
N ALA A 685 -69.45 -20.26 -22.30
CA ALA A 685 -69.18 -21.32 -21.34
C ALA A 685 -68.11 -22.29 -21.85
N GLN A 686 -68.16 -22.69 -23.14
CA GLN A 686 -67.16 -23.58 -23.74
C GLN A 686 -65.77 -22.94 -23.80
N LEU A 687 -65.67 -21.67 -24.18
CA LEU A 687 -64.42 -20.89 -24.13
C LEU A 687 -63.86 -20.89 -22.69
N GLN A 688 -64.72 -20.65 -21.69
CA GLN A 688 -64.30 -20.69 -20.29
C GLN A 688 -63.85 -22.10 -19.86
N PHE A 689 -64.50 -23.16 -20.33
CA PHE A 689 -64.11 -24.55 -20.06
C PHE A 689 -62.75 -24.88 -20.69
N ASP A 690 -62.58 -24.64 -21.98
CA ASP A 690 -61.34 -24.91 -22.72
C ASP A 690 -60.16 -24.19 -22.05
N LEU A 691 -60.31 -22.90 -21.75
CA LEU A 691 -59.23 -22.10 -21.18
C LEU A 691 -58.98 -22.44 -19.69
N THR A 692 -60.01 -22.47 -18.84
CA THR A 692 -59.79 -22.66 -17.38
C THR A 692 -59.57 -24.11 -16.96
N LYS A 693 -60.02 -25.10 -17.74
CA LYS A 693 -59.87 -26.53 -17.42
C LYS A 693 -58.82 -27.25 -18.25
N ASN A 694 -58.38 -26.69 -19.38
CA ASN A 694 -57.42 -27.36 -20.28
C ASN A 694 -56.18 -26.51 -20.60
N LEU A 695 -56.27 -25.19 -20.82
CA LEU A 695 -55.09 -24.34 -20.99
C LEU A 695 -54.40 -24.05 -19.65
N PHE A 696 -55.12 -23.47 -18.69
CA PHE A 696 -54.55 -23.03 -17.41
C PHE A 696 -54.01 -24.22 -16.59
N THR A 697 -54.57 -25.42 -16.79
CA THR A 697 -54.11 -26.64 -16.11
C THR A 697 -52.72 -27.11 -16.58
N LEU A 698 -52.26 -26.72 -17.78
CA LEU A 698 -50.87 -26.94 -18.21
C LEU A 698 -49.83 -26.17 -17.39
N PHE A 699 -50.25 -25.15 -16.63
CA PHE A 699 -49.39 -24.31 -15.81
C PHE A 699 -49.46 -24.67 -14.31
N LEU A 700 -50.34 -25.60 -13.90
CA LEU A 700 -50.46 -26.00 -12.49
C LEU A 700 -49.23 -26.75 -11.96
N GLU A 701 -48.44 -27.34 -12.85
CA GLU A 701 -47.14 -27.94 -12.52
C GLU A 701 -46.09 -26.88 -12.13
N TYR A 702 -46.34 -25.60 -12.46
CA TYR A 702 -45.37 -24.49 -12.30
C TYR A 702 -45.87 -23.33 -11.43
N THR A 703 -47.18 -23.21 -11.22
CA THR A 703 -47.80 -22.19 -10.35
C THR A 703 -49.14 -22.64 -9.78
N GLN A 704 -49.37 -22.36 -8.49
CA GLN A 704 -50.65 -22.64 -7.82
C GLN A 704 -51.83 -21.79 -8.33
N LYS A 705 -51.56 -20.68 -9.04
CA LYS A 705 -52.56 -19.71 -9.52
C LYS A 705 -52.25 -19.28 -10.96
N PRO A 706 -52.41 -20.17 -11.95
CA PRO A 706 -52.11 -19.86 -13.36
C PRO A 706 -52.96 -18.71 -13.90
N GLU A 707 -54.19 -18.54 -13.41
CA GLU A 707 -55.12 -17.49 -13.79
C GLU A 707 -54.63 -16.06 -13.46
N ASN A 708 -53.59 -15.92 -12.63
CA ASN A 708 -52.93 -14.63 -12.37
C ASN A 708 -52.03 -14.15 -13.52
N PHE A 709 -51.64 -15.04 -14.44
CA PHE A 709 -50.85 -14.73 -15.63
C PHE A 709 -51.74 -14.53 -16.87
N PHE A 710 -53.01 -14.94 -16.79
CA PHE A 710 -54.01 -14.83 -17.85
C PHE A 710 -55.14 -13.84 -17.50
N LYS A 711 -54.79 -12.64 -17.01
CA LYS A 711 -55.76 -11.69 -16.43
C LYS A 711 -56.79 -11.20 -17.44
N GLU A 712 -56.34 -10.63 -18.56
CA GLU A 712 -57.18 -10.10 -19.63
C GLU A 712 -58.13 -11.18 -20.19
N VAL A 713 -57.62 -12.41 -20.38
CA VAL A 713 -58.42 -13.58 -20.79
C VAL A 713 -59.43 -14.01 -19.72
N LYS A 714 -59.02 -14.08 -18.45
CA LYS A 714 -59.87 -14.45 -17.30
C LYS A 714 -61.04 -13.47 -17.15
N GLU A 715 -60.74 -12.18 -17.20
CA GLU A 715 -61.74 -11.11 -17.04
C GLU A 715 -62.69 -11.04 -18.25
N ALA A 716 -62.19 -11.28 -19.46
CA ALA A 716 -63.05 -11.42 -20.63
C ALA A 716 -64.01 -12.63 -20.50
N CYS A 717 -63.54 -13.77 -19.99
CA CYS A 717 -64.40 -14.92 -19.70
C CYS A 717 -65.46 -14.62 -18.63
N ILE A 718 -65.18 -13.78 -17.63
CA ILE A 718 -66.19 -13.31 -16.65
C ILE A 718 -67.27 -12.51 -17.38
N LEU A 719 -66.90 -11.49 -18.17
CA LEU A 719 -67.84 -10.60 -18.88
C LEU A 719 -68.72 -11.33 -19.89
N LEU A 720 -68.15 -12.30 -20.63
CA LEU A 720 -68.90 -13.14 -21.58
C LEU A 720 -69.92 -14.05 -20.89
N ASN A 721 -69.66 -14.49 -19.66
CA ASN A 721 -70.52 -15.41 -18.90
C ASN A 721 -71.44 -14.73 -17.88
N LEU A 722 -71.46 -13.39 -17.78
CA LEU A 722 -72.43 -12.66 -16.95
C LEU A 722 -73.88 -13.05 -17.30
N LEU A 723 -74.77 -13.08 -16.31
CA LEU A 723 -76.21 -13.26 -16.55
C LEU A 723 -76.75 -12.14 -17.46
N PRO A 724 -77.69 -12.42 -18.39
CA PRO A 724 -78.12 -11.44 -19.40
C PRO A 724 -78.59 -10.10 -18.83
N GLY A 725 -79.35 -10.10 -17.72
CA GLY A 725 -79.78 -8.86 -17.05
C GLY A 725 -78.61 -8.04 -16.49
N SER A 726 -77.68 -8.70 -15.79
CA SER A 726 -76.45 -8.06 -15.28
C SER A 726 -75.58 -7.51 -16.39
N ALA A 727 -75.49 -8.22 -17.52
CA ALA A 727 -74.72 -7.78 -18.68
C ALA A 727 -75.33 -6.55 -19.38
N VAL A 728 -76.67 -6.45 -19.48
CA VAL A 728 -77.36 -5.25 -19.99
C VAL A 728 -77.12 -4.06 -19.06
N LEU A 729 -77.33 -4.22 -17.75
CA LEU A 729 -77.10 -3.15 -16.76
C LEU A 729 -75.66 -2.63 -16.81
N LEU A 730 -74.68 -3.53 -16.85
CA LEU A 730 -73.26 -3.17 -16.93
C LEU A 730 -72.92 -2.51 -18.27
N ARG A 731 -73.43 -3.02 -19.40
CA ARG A 731 -73.24 -2.41 -20.73
C ARG A 731 -73.74 -0.97 -20.79
N ASP A 732 -74.92 -0.73 -20.23
CA ASP A 732 -75.59 0.55 -20.36
C ASP A 732 -75.00 1.57 -19.34
N LEU A 733 -74.54 1.10 -18.17
CA LEU A 733 -73.66 1.86 -17.27
C LEU A 733 -72.35 2.27 -17.98
N LEU A 734 -71.63 1.32 -18.58
CA LEU A 734 -70.36 1.55 -19.29
C LEU A 734 -70.51 2.53 -20.47
N LYS A 735 -71.66 2.53 -21.16
CA LYS A 735 -71.98 3.54 -22.18
C LYS A 735 -72.20 4.93 -21.57
N SER A 736 -72.97 5.03 -20.48
CA SER A 736 -73.28 6.32 -19.82
C SER A 736 -72.04 6.97 -19.18
N SER A 737 -71.12 6.18 -18.62
CA SER A 737 -69.85 6.68 -18.10
C SER A 737 -68.84 7.09 -19.17
N GLY A 738 -69.16 6.92 -20.46
CA GLY A 738 -68.34 7.39 -21.59
C GLY A 738 -68.53 8.86 -21.95
N SER A 739 -69.49 9.56 -21.33
CA SER A 739 -69.80 10.97 -21.62
C SER A 739 -69.44 11.97 -20.50
N ASP A 740 -69.22 11.51 -19.26
CA ASP A 740 -68.94 12.38 -18.11
C ASP A 740 -67.48 12.27 -17.64
N ASN A 741 -66.66 13.26 -18.02
CA ASN A 741 -65.34 13.46 -17.41
C ASN A 741 -65.51 14.09 -16.01
N SER A 742 -65.60 13.25 -14.98
CA SER A 742 -65.44 13.68 -13.58
C SER A 742 -64.05 13.27 -13.06
N GLU A 743 -63.19 14.25 -12.81
CA GLU A 743 -61.86 14.02 -12.23
C GLU A 743 -61.96 13.67 -10.72
N GLU A 744 -60.87 13.10 -10.18
CA GLU A 744 -60.66 12.83 -8.73
C GLU A 744 -61.59 11.81 -8.02
N GLY A 745 -62.35 10.98 -8.77
CA GLY A 745 -63.14 9.87 -8.20
C GLY A 745 -62.96 8.52 -8.91
N ILE A 746 -63.13 7.40 -8.19
CA ILE A 746 -63.29 6.08 -8.84
C ILE A 746 -64.62 6.12 -9.60
N CYS A 747 -64.55 6.16 -10.93
CA CYS A 747 -65.72 6.19 -11.80
C CYS A 747 -66.68 5.02 -11.47
N PRO A 748 -68.01 5.24 -11.37
CA PRO A 748 -68.98 4.19 -11.04
C PRO A 748 -68.89 2.94 -11.92
N ALA A 749 -68.55 3.10 -13.20
CA ALA A 749 -68.30 1.99 -14.11
C ALA A 749 -67.03 1.18 -13.77
N SER A 750 -65.99 1.80 -13.20
CA SER A 750 -64.81 1.11 -12.71
C SER A 750 -65.09 0.34 -11.42
N ALA A 751 -65.83 0.94 -10.48
CA ALA A 751 -66.28 0.25 -9.27
C ALA A 751 -67.14 -1.00 -9.60
N ALA A 752 -68.12 -0.85 -10.49
CA ALA A 752 -68.97 -1.96 -10.92
C ALA A 752 -68.23 -3.09 -11.67
N LEU A 753 -67.06 -2.79 -12.27
CA LEU A 753 -66.17 -3.82 -12.84
C LEU A 753 -65.38 -4.54 -11.73
N GLN A 754 -64.84 -3.80 -10.75
CA GLN A 754 -64.12 -4.39 -9.62
C GLN A 754 -65.02 -5.31 -8.78
N ASP A 755 -66.28 -4.92 -8.55
CA ASP A 755 -67.29 -5.70 -7.83
C ASP A 755 -67.55 -7.09 -8.46
N ILE A 756 -67.45 -7.22 -9.79
CA ILE A 756 -67.59 -8.50 -10.51
C ILE A 756 -66.24 -9.21 -10.75
N GLY A 757 -65.15 -8.68 -10.21
CA GLY A 757 -63.80 -9.27 -10.30
C GLY A 757 -63.00 -8.89 -11.54
N VAL A 758 -63.33 -7.78 -12.20
CA VAL A 758 -62.62 -7.23 -13.38
C VAL A 758 -61.77 -6.03 -12.94
N TYR A 759 -60.45 -6.20 -12.89
CA TYR A 759 -59.49 -5.23 -12.35
C TYR A 759 -58.45 -4.75 -13.37
N ARG A 760 -58.27 -5.47 -14.47
CA ARG A 760 -57.21 -5.27 -15.46
C ARG A 760 -57.73 -4.65 -16.76
N LEU A 761 -58.94 -4.99 -17.18
CA LEU A 761 -59.57 -4.45 -18.39
C LEU A 761 -60.08 -3.01 -18.15
N THR A 762 -59.91 -2.14 -19.15
CA THR A 762 -60.49 -0.78 -19.10
C THR A 762 -62.01 -0.83 -19.30
N SER A 763 -62.73 0.23 -18.91
CA SER A 763 -64.17 0.35 -19.18
C SER A 763 -64.51 0.27 -20.68
N ALA A 764 -63.64 0.80 -21.55
CA ALA A 764 -63.80 0.69 -23.00
C ALA A 764 -63.62 -0.75 -23.49
N ASP A 765 -62.66 -1.49 -22.94
CA ASP A 765 -62.40 -2.89 -23.28
C ASP A 765 -63.50 -3.83 -22.77
N ALA A 766 -63.95 -3.62 -21.53
CA ALA A 766 -65.09 -4.34 -20.97
C ALA A 766 -66.35 -4.15 -21.84
N LEU A 767 -66.60 -2.93 -22.31
CA LEU A 767 -67.71 -2.63 -23.22
C LEU A 767 -67.57 -3.34 -24.58
N LYS A 768 -66.36 -3.42 -25.17
CA LYS A 768 -66.12 -4.22 -26.39
C LYS A 768 -66.54 -5.67 -26.18
N ILE A 769 -66.05 -6.30 -25.11
CA ILE A 769 -66.27 -7.73 -24.82
C ILE A 769 -67.75 -8.05 -24.58
N ILE A 770 -68.46 -7.20 -23.84
CA ILE A 770 -69.90 -7.38 -23.61
C ILE A 770 -70.68 -7.31 -24.94
N ASN A 771 -70.27 -6.43 -25.86
CA ASN A 771 -70.91 -6.31 -27.18
C ASN A 771 -70.64 -7.49 -28.13
N LEU A 772 -69.70 -8.40 -27.84
CA LEU A 772 -69.48 -9.64 -28.60
C LEU A 772 -70.61 -10.68 -28.42
N ARG A 773 -71.54 -10.44 -27.48
CA ARG A 773 -72.58 -11.39 -27.08
C ARG A 773 -73.84 -11.28 -27.94
N VAL A 774 -74.10 -12.29 -28.77
CA VAL A 774 -75.17 -12.27 -29.81
C VAL A 774 -76.61 -12.32 -29.27
N HIS A 775 -76.81 -12.37 -27.95
CA HIS A 775 -78.13 -12.47 -27.31
C HIS A 775 -78.49 -11.24 -26.44
N LEU A 776 -77.65 -10.22 -26.40
CA LEU A 776 -78.04 -8.95 -25.78
C LEU A 776 -79.01 -8.20 -26.71
N PRO A 777 -80.07 -7.55 -26.19
CA PRO A 777 -80.94 -6.73 -27.01
C PRO A 777 -80.15 -5.64 -27.73
N SER A 778 -80.34 -5.55 -29.05
CA SER A 778 -79.96 -4.36 -29.82
C SER A 778 -80.72 -3.15 -29.29
N VAL A 779 -80.00 -2.05 -29.07
CA VAL A 779 -80.55 -0.71 -28.81
C VAL A 779 -80.54 0.05 -30.13
#